data_AF-A0A7K1SF41-F1
#
_entry.id   AF-A0A7K1SF41-F1
#
_cell.length_a   1.000
_cell.length_b   1.000
_cell.length_c   1.000
_cell.angle_alpha   90.00
_cell.angle_beta   90.00
_cell.angle_gamma   90.00
#
_symmetry.space_group_name_H-M   'P 1'
#
loop_
_entity.id
_entity.type
_entity.pdbx_description
1 polymer ?
#
loop_
_entity_poly.entity_id
_entity_poly.type
_entity_poly.pdbx_seq_one_letter_code
_entity_poly.pdbx_strand_id
1 'polypeptide(L)'
;MIREQAVDKRTPKTIRHDADLIVVGGGLSGVCCAITAARAGTRVVLVQDRPVLGGNSSSEVRLWVLGATSHMGNNNRWAREGGVIDELLVENLYRNPEGNPLIFDTILLEKVILEPNITLLLNTAVYEVEKLGEKISGIKAFCSQNSTAYELVAPLFCDASGDGIVGFQSGAAFRMGAESREEFGEKFAPTAEYGELLGHSLYFYTKDTGRPVRFVPPAYALDDITKIPRYKRFNAQEYGCQLWWIEYGGRLDTVHDTETIKWELWKVVYGVWNYIKNSGQFPEAETMTLEWVGQIPGKRESRRFEGDYMLTQQDVVEQRTHPDAVAFGGWSIDLHPADGIFSEKPGCNQWHSKGIYQIPYRCLYSHNVPNLFIAGRIISASHVAFGSSRVMATGAHVAQAVGMAAALCTQNQLLPRDLTEPTRMQELQQELLKAGQHIPGFVLQDSTDLTQQAKLSASSEFVLNELPADGPLLPLTSSAAQMLPLPIGSIPQLTAFVTADQDTTLTVELRRSSKPFNHTPDVTLETLTIPLRKGKQDINLPFKSQLSEPQYVFVTFIKNEHIQLQYSQLRVTGVLSVFNKINPAVSNYGKQEPSEDIGVDTFEFWCPERRPAGHNIALRIQTGIRLFSPTNVRNGIQRPTNQPNAWVAKADDVNPTLTLSWPTRQKINRVELRFDTDFDHPLETVIMTHPETVGPFCVQEYVVCNDQQERIYHQTHNHQTSNTIRFDQPIETSSLTIHLKKSTSPGQADFAPASLMEIRCYRE
;
A
#
# COMPACT_ATOMS: atom_id res chain seq x y z
N MET A 1 52.77 -9.17 7.74
CA MET A 1 52.27 -10.30 8.55
C MET A 1 52.02 -9.78 9.95
N ILE A 2 50.80 -9.90 10.47
CA ILE A 2 50.51 -9.64 11.89
C ILE A 2 50.78 -10.95 12.64
N ARG A 3 51.63 -10.92 13.67
CA ARG A 3 51.96 -12.09 14.50
C ARG A 3 51.61 -11.79 15.95
N GLU A 4 50.60 -12.46 16.47
CA GLU A 4 50.19 -12.38 17.87
C GLU A 4 50.67 -13.61 18.66
N GLN A 5 50.94 -13.42 19.95
CA GLN A 5 51.27 -14.53 20.87
C GLN A 5 50.00 -15.32 21.27
N ALA A 6 50.18 -16.55 21.74
CA ALA A 6 49.08 -17.32 22.32
C ALA A 6 48.57 -16.65 23.61
N VAL A 7 47.25 -16.61 23.78
CA VAL A 7 46.54 -16.11 24.96
C VAL A 7 45.33 -17.01 25.24
N ASP A 8 44.84 -17.03 26.48
CA ASP A 8 43.75 -17.94 26.89
C ASP A 8 42.44 -17.70 26.13
N LYS A 9 42.09 -16.43 25.89
CA LYS A 9 40.87 -16.02 25.18
C LYS A 9 41.11 -14.69 24.46
N ARG A 10 40.49 -14.56 23.28
CA ARG A 10 40.34 -13.28 22.57
C ARG A 10 38.87 -12.88 22.57
N THR A 11 38.60 -11.58 22.57
CA THR A 11 37.26 -11.02 22.40
C THR A 11 37.15 -10.34 21.04
N PRO A 12 35.98 -10.38 20.40
CA PRO A 12 35.70 -9.57 19.22
C PRO A 12 35.95 -8.08 19.48
N LYS A 13 36.24 -7.33 18.42
CA LYS A 13 36.21 -5.86 18.48
C LYS A 13 34.82 -5.44 18.98
N THR A 14 34.75 -4.53 19.94
CA THR A 14 33.48 -3.99 20.43
C THR A 14 33.35 -2.53 20.03
N ILE A 15 32.21 -2.16 19.44
CA ILE A 15 31.87 -0.78 19.06
C ILE A 15 30.60 -0.38 19.78
N ARG A 16 30.62 0.77 20.44
CA ARG A 16 29.43 1.36 21.06
C ARG A 16 28.80 2.39 20.12
N HIS A 17 27.48 2.35 19.99
CA HIS A 17 26.69 3.41 19.37
C HIS A 17 25.66 3.95 20.36
N ASP A 18 25.67 5.27 20.55
CA ASP A 18 24.66 6.00 21.30
C ASP A 18 23.75 6.74 20.30
N ALA A 19 22.45 6.52 20.40
CA ALA A 19 21.44 7.06 19.50
C ALA A 19 20.22 7.56 20.29
N ASP A 20 19.29 8.21 19.59
CA ASP A 20 18.01 8.64 20.18
C ASP A 20 16.95 7.54 20.00
N LEU A 21 17.04 6.80 18.88
CA LEU A 21 16.20 5.63 18.59
C LEU A 21 17.04 4.49 18.03
N ILE A 22 16.83 3.27 18.54
CA ILE A 22 17.34 2.05 17.91
C ILE A 22 16.17 1.31 17.27
N VAL A 23 16.27 1.04 15.96
CA VAL A 23 15.30 0.26 15.19
C VAL A 23 15.92 -1.09 14.86
N VAL A 24 15.28 -2.17 15.31
CA VAL A 24 15.75 -3.54 15.02
C VAL A 24 14.84 -4.19 13.98
N GLY A 25 15.43 -4.64 12.87
CA GLY A 25 14.75 -5.23 11.73
C GLY A 25 14.69 -4.29 10.53
N GLY A 26 15.45 -4.58 9.47
CA GLY A 26 15.51 -3.86 8.19
C GLY A 26 14.46 -4.29 7.17
N GLY A 27 13.30 -4.82 7.61
CA GLY A 27 12.13 -4.96 6.74
C GLY A 27 11.55 -3.61 6.34
N LEU A 28 10.53 -3.57 5.47
CA LEU A 28 9.90 -2.30 5.08
C LEU A 28 9.43 -1.46 6.28
N SER A 29 8.94 -2.10 7.35
CA SER A 29 8.59 -1.42 8.59
C SER A 29 9.78 -0.69 9.23
N GLY A 30 10.91 -1.36 9.46
CA GLY A 30 12.06 -0.69 10.07
C GLY A 30 12.71 0.34 9.14
N VAL A 31 12.71 0.11 7.82
CA VAL A 31 13.18 1.10 6.83
C VAL A 31 12.33 2.37 6.90
N CYS A 32 11.00 2.26 6.81
CA CYS A 32 10.12 3.43 6.88
C CYS A 32 10.20 4.12 8.24
N CYS A 33 10.25 3.38 9.35
CA CYS A 33 10.44 3.96 10.69
C CYS A 33 11.74 4.77 10.80
N ALA A 34 12.86 4.18 10.36
CA ALA A 34 14.17 4.82 10.46
C ALA A 34 14.25 6.08 9.59
N ILE A 35 13.79 6.03 8.34
CA ILE A 35 13.77 7.19 7.43
C ILE A 35 12.90 8.30 8.01
N THR A 36 11.70 7.99 8.49
CA THR A 36 10.80 9.00 9.06
C THR A 36 11.40 9.66 10.30
N ALA A 37 11.92 8.87 11.25
CA ALA A 37 12.53 9.42 12.46
C ALA A 37 13.78 10.27 12.14
N ALA A 38 14.62 9.80 11.22
CA ALA A 38 15.84 10.50 10.78
C ALA A 38 15.53 11.85 10.12
N ARG A 39 14.54 11.91 9.22
CA ARG A 39 14.09 13.15 8.57
C ARG A 39 13.45 14.13 9.53
N ALA A 40 12.85 13.63 10.62
CA ALA A 40 12.34 14.45 11.72
C ALA A 40 13.43 14.85 12.74
N GLY A 41 14.71 14.56 12.46
CA GLY A 41 15.86 15.02 13.25
C GLY A 41 16.35 14.06 14.33
N THR A 42 15.83 12.83 14.39
CA THR A 42 16.22 11.80 15.38
C THR A 42 17.48 11.08 14.92
N ARG A 43 18.49 10.88 15.78
CA ARG A 43 19.63 10.00 15.46
C ARG A 43 19.21 8.55 15.61
N VAL A 44 19.28 7.80 14.52
CA VAL A 44 18.78 6.42 14.44
C VAL A 44 19.93 5.44 14.22
N VAL A 45 19.91 4.32 14.93
CA VAL A 45 20.66 3.12 14.53
C VAL A 45 19.66 2.10 13.99
N LEU A 46 19.77 1.76 12.70
CA LEU A 46 18.97 0.70 12.06
C LEU A 46 19.80 -0.58 11.99
N VAL A 47 19.33 -1.62 12.68
CA VAL A 47 20.00 -2.92 12.79
C VAL A 47 19.28 -3.95 11.93
N GLN A 48 19.99 -4.59 11.00
CA GLN A 48 19.47 -5.66 10.17
C GLN A 48 20.40 -6.87 10.19
N ASP A 49 19.84 -8.03 10.47
CA ASP A 49 20.55 -9.31 10.64
C ASP A 49 21.11 -9.89 9.33
N ARG A 50 20.74 -9.31 8.19
CA ARG A 50 21.05 -9.81 6.83
C ARG A 50 21.68 -8.71 5.94
N PRO A 51 22.20 -9.04 4.73
CA PRO A 51 22.93 -8.07 3.91
C PRO A 51 22.04 -7.14 3.08
N VAL A 52 20.72 -7.36 3.07
CA VAL A 52 19.76 -6.55 2.30
C VAL A 52 18.62 -6.04 3.19
N LEU A 53 17.94 -5.01 2.72
CA LEU A 53 16.75 -4.42 3.33
C LEU A 53 15.49 -4.90 2.62
N GLY A 54 14.32 -4.68 3.22
CA GLY A 54 13.00 -5.00 2.66
C GLY A 54 12.34 -6.23 3.31
N GLY A 55 13.10 -7.08 4.00
CA GLY A 55 12.53 -8.24 4.69
C GLY A 55 11.97 -9.24 3.68
N ASN A 56 10.68 -9.60 3.77
CA ASN A 56 10.06 -10.53 2.81
C ASN A 56 10.00 -9.97 1.37
N SER A 57 10.09 -8.65 1.16
CA SER A 57 10.14 -8.06 -0.18
C SER A 57 11.53 -7.93 -0.78
N SER A 58 12.57 -8.27 -0.01
CA SER A 58 13.95 -8.25 -0.49
C SER A 58 14.22 -9.35 -1.53
N SER A 59 15.37 -9.29 -2.19
CA SER A 59 15.80 -10.36 -3.11
C SER A 59 16.00 -11.74 -2.49
N GLU A 60 16.07 -11.85 -1.16
CA GLU A 60 16.19 -13.12 -0.42
C GLU A 60 14.89 -13.94 -0.40
N VAL A 61 13.73 -13.27 -0.46
CA VAL A 61 12.41 -13.89 -0.37
C VAL A 61 11.52 -13.56 -1.59
N ARG A 62 11.62 -12.33 -2.14
CA ARG A 62 10.97 -11.86 -3.37
C ARG A 62 9.44 -11.84 -3.32
N LEU A 63 8.86 -11.44 -2.19
CA LEU A 63 7.42 -11.18 -2.11
C LEU A 63 7.12 -9.76 -2.60
N TRP A 64 6.06 -9.59 -3.40
CA TRP A 64 5.58 -8.27 -3.80
C TRP A 64 5.17 -7.42 -2.59
N VAL A 65 5.42 -6.13 -2.66
CA VAL A 65 4.87 -5.17 -1.70
C VAL A 65 3.43 -4.84 -2.07
N LEU A 66 2.52 -5.02 -1.12
CA LEU A 66 1.10 -4.78 -1.24
C LEU A 66 0.52 -4.23 0.05
N GLY A 67 -0.73 -3.77 -0.03
CA GLY A 67 -1.47 -3.23 1.10
C GLY A 67 -2.94 -3.05 0.76
N ALA A 68 -3.54 -1.94 1.19
CA ALA A 68 -4.98 -1.72 1.18
C ALA A 68 -5.67 -1.76 -0.21
N THR A 69 -4.92 -1.59 -1.30
CA THR A 69 -5.42 -1.73 -2.68
C THR A 69 -5.71 -3.17 -3.09
N SER A 70 -5.12 -4.17 -2.41
CA SER A 70 -5.38 -5.60 -2.64
C SER A 70 -5.30 -6.05 -4.10
N HIS A 71 -4.25 -5.65 -4.83
CA HIS A 71 -4.11 -5.87 -6.30
C HIS A 71 -5.22 -5.23 -7.16
N MET A 72 -5.96 -4.24 -6.64
CA MET A 72 -7.24 -3.74 -7.19
C MET A 72 -8.37 -4.77 -7.14
N GLY A 73 -8.22 -5.82 -6.31
CA GLY A 73 -9.13 -6.95 -6.18
C GLY A 73 -10.28 -6.76 -5.18
N ASN A 74 -10.44 -5.57 -4.63
CA ASN A 74 -11.52 -5.23 -3.70
C ASN A 74 -12.20 -3.90 -4.11
N ASN A 75 -13.02 -3.33 -3.23
CA ASN A 75 -13.72 -2.05 -3.46
C ASN A 75 -12.96 -0.84 -2.89
N ASN A 76 -11.73 -0.99 -2.39
CA ASN A 76 -10.99 0.12 -1.83
C ASN A 76 -10.41 0.97 -2.96
N ARG A 77 -10.87 2.21 -3.10
CA ARG A 77 -10.36 3.13 -4.13
C ARG A 77 -9.44 4.19 -3.54
N TRP A 78 -8.37 4.50 -4.27
CA TRP A 78 -7.32 5.45 -3.86
C TRP A 78 -6.68 5.14 -2.49
N ALA A 79 -6.61 3.84 -2.19
CA ALA A 79 -6.24 3.34 -0.88
C ALA A 79 -4.75 2.99 -0.75
N ARG A 80 -3.90 3.18 -1.76
CA ARG A 80 -2.47 2.89 -1.62
C ARG A 80 -1.87 3.71 -0.47
N GLU A 81 -1.10 3.05 0.39
CA GLU A 81 -0.45 3.66 1.53
C GLU A 81 0.43 4.84 1.08
N GLY A 82 0.43 5.93 1.86
CA GLY A 82 1.11 7.19 1.55
C GLY A 82 2.51 7.30 2.16
N GLY A 83 3.09 8.51 2.14
CA GLY A 83 4.33 8.81 2.86
C GLY A 83 5.57 8.11 2.29
N VAL A 84 6.43 7.59 3.16
CA VAL A 84 7.71 6.97 2.79
C VAL A 84 7.50 5.71 1.98
N ILE A 85 6.50 4.88 2.30
CA ILE A 85 6.25 3.67 1.50
C ILE A 85 5.78 4.02 0.09
N ASP A 86 4.97 5.07 -0.07
CA ASP A 86 4.60 5.63 -1.38
C ASP A 86 5.85 6.08 -2.16
N GLU A 87 6.74 6.87 -1.55
CA GLU A 87 8.00 7.32 -2.14
C GLU A 87 8.84 6.14 -2.65
N LEU A 88 8.96 5.06 -1.87
CA LEU A 88 9.71 3.87 -2.26
C LEU A 88 9.06 3.14 -3.45
N LEU A 89 7.73 3.06 -3.49
CA LEU A 89 7.00 2.37 -4.55
C LEU A 89 6.98 3.16 -5.86
N VAL A 90 6.84 4.49 -5.83
CA VAL A 90 6.91 5.32 -7.04
C VAL A 90 8.34 5.39 -7.59
N GLU A 91 9.35 5.39 -6.72
CA GLU A 91 10.76 5.25 -7.14
C GLU A 91 11.01 3.88 -7.80
N ASN A 92 10.42 2.81 -7.24
CA ASN A 92 10.49 1.48 -7.84
C ASN A 92 9.80 1.42 -9.20
N LEU A 93 8.62 2.02 -9.35
CA LEU A 93 7.95 2.13 -10.66
C LEU A 93 8.85 2.79 -11.71
N TYR A 94 9.54 3.87 -11.30
CA TYR A 94 10.38 4.66 -12.19
C TYR A 94 11.66 3.93 -12.64
N ARG A 95 12.35 3.24 -11.71
CA ARG A 95 13.67 2.63 -11.97
C ARG A 95 13.65 1.13 -12.21
N ASN A 96 12.55 0.47 -11.90
CA ASN A 96 12.42 -0.98 -11.93
C ASN A 96 11.12 -1.45 -12.64
N PRO A 97 10.85 -1.00 -13.88
CA PRO A 97 9.61 -1.34 -14.58
C PRO A 97 9.44 -2.85 -14.82
N GLU A 98 10.53 -3.61 -14.85
CA GLU A 98 10.54 -5.07 -15.01
C GLU A 98 10.29 -5.84 -13.71
N GLY A 99 10.22 -5.16 -12.55
CA GLY A 99 9.99 -5.80 -11.25
C GLY A 99 11.15 -6.71 -10.82
N ASN A 100 12.39 -6.26 -11.02
CA ASN A 100 13.60 -6.97 -10.60
C ASN A 100 13.86 -6.76 -9.09
N PRO A 101 13.87 -7.82 -8.27
CA PRO A 101 14.04 -7.67 -6.83
C PRO A 101 15.40 -7.07 -6.42
N LEU A 102 16.46 -7.27 -7.22
CA LEU A 102 17.78 -6.69 -6.91
C LEU A 102 17.80 -5.18 -7.07
N ILE A 103 17.04 -4.63 -8.03
CA ILE A 103 16.93 -3.18 -8.21
C ILE A 103 16.17 -2.58 -7.02
N PHE A 104 15.10 -3.24 -6.57
CA PHE A 104 14.37 -2.80 -5.38
C PHE A 104 15.25 -2.78 -4.12
N ASP A 105 16.10 -3.79 -3.91
CA ASP A 105 17.07 -3.79 -2.80
C ASP A 105 17.98 -2.54 -2.85
N THR A 106 18.45 -2.15 -4.04
CA THR A 106 19.30 -0.96 -4.19
C THR A 106 18.56 0.33 -3.89
N ILE A 107 17.28 0.44 -4.25
CA ILE A 107 16.44 1.59 -3.94
C ILE A 107 16.30 1.75 -2.42
N LEU A 108 15.98 0.65 -1.72
CA LEU A 108 15.87 0.66 -0.26
C LEU A 108 17.18 1.06 0.41
N LEU A 109 18.29 0.48 -0.04
CA LEU A 109 19.62 0.78 0.51
C LEU A 109 19.99 2.25 0.27
N GLU A 110 19.83 2.75 -0.96
CA GLU A 110 20.12 4.13 -1.33
C GLU A 110 19.31 5.11 -0.48
N LYS A 111 18.00 4.88 -0.33
CA LYS A 111 17.12 5.74 0.48
C LYS A 111 17.52 5.76 1.95
N VAL A 112 18.08 4.68 2.50
CA VAL A 112 18.57 4.65 3.89
C VAL A 112 19.93 5.33 4.02
N ILE A 113 20.89 5.04 3.15
CA ILE A 113 22.27 5.59 3.28
C ILE A 113 22.35 7.09 3.00
N LEU A 114 21.38 7.64 2.24
CA LEU A 114 21.28 9.07 1.99
C LEU A 114 20.76 9.87 3.19
N GLU A 115 20.19 9.19 4.21
CA GLU A 115 19.74 9.86 5.43
C GLU A 115 20.89 10.01 6.43
N PRO A 116 21.41 11.24 6.65
CA PRO A 116 22.63 11.45 7.45
C PRO A 116 22.47 11.10 8.93
N ASN A 117 21.23 11.05 9.43
CA ASN A 117 20.91 10.72 10.81
C ASN A 117 20.77 9.19 11.03
N ILE A 118 20.94 8.36 10.01
CA ILE A 118 20.89 6.89 10.14
C ILE A 118 22.30 6.29 10.16
N THR A 119 22.60 5.53 11.21
CA THR A 119 23.68 4.55 11.21
C THR A 119 23.10 3.18 10.87
N LEU A 120 23.44 2.64 9.70
CA LEU A 120 22.97 1.33 9.23
C LEU A 120 23.97 0.22 9.62
N LEU A 121 23.50 -0.80 10.32
CA LEU A 121 24.25 -2.01 10.67
C LEU A 121 23.65 -3.24 9.98
N LEU A 122 24.19 -3.62 8.82
CA LEU A 122 23.82 -4.85 8.10
C LEU A 122 24.52 -6.09 8.67
N ASN A 123 24.00 -7.27 8.38
CA ASN A 123 24.52 -8.56 8.87
C ASN A 123 24.75 -8.61 10.39
N THR A 124 23.96 -7.84 11.15
CA THR A 124 24.16 -7.62 12.58
C THR A 124 22.95 -8.15 13.34
N ALA A 125 23.13 -9.27 14.05
CA ALA A 125 22.05 -9.92 14.79
C ALA A 125 22.07 -9.47 16.26
N VAL A 126 20.91 -9.01 16.75
CA VAL A 126 20.69 -8.74 18.19
C VAL A 126 20.56 -10.06 18.93
N TYR A 127 21.28 -10.22 20.03
CA TYR A 127 21.27 -11.46 20.82
C TYR A 127 21.00 -11.23 22.31
N GLU A 128 21.08 -9.99 22.81
CA GLU A 128 20.85 -9.67 24.23
C GLU A 128 20.16 -8.31 24.37
N VAL A 129 19.19 -8.22 25.28
CA VAL A 129 18.55 -6.97 25.73
C VAL A 129 18.87 -6.75 27.21
N GLU A 130 19.36 -5.56 27.53
CA GLU A 130 19.63 -5.13 28.90
C GLU A 130 18.54 -4.17 29.40
N LYS A 131 18.15 -4.30 30.66
CA LYS A 131 17.10 -3.47 31.29
C LYS A 131 17.57 -2.78 32.56
N LEU A 132 17.03 -1.59 32.79
CA LEU A 132 17.02 -0.91 34.09
C LEU A 132 15.59 -0.80 34.58
N GLY A 133 15.20 -1.68 35.51
CA GLY A 133 13.80 -1.85 35.89
C GLY A 133 12.98 -2.37 34.70
N GLU A 134 11.91 -1.66 34.34
CA GLU A 134 11.05 -2.04 33.22
C GLU A 134 11.53 -1.51 31.87
N LYS A 135 12.43 -0.52 31.86
CA LYS A 135 12.93 0.11 30.63
C LYS A 135 14.12 -0.64 30.06
N ILE A 136 14.19 -0.72 28.74
CA ILE A 136 15.39 -1.17 28.03
C ILE A 136 16.47 -0.11 28.21
N SER A 137 17.67 -0.51 28.64
CA SER A 137 18.85 0.36 28.79
C SER A 137 19.85 0.22 27.65
N GLY A 138 19.82 -0.91 26.93
CA GLY A 138 20.69 -1.16 25.79
C GLY A 138 20.44 -2.54 25.17
N ILE A 139 21.01 -2.77 24.00
CA ILE A 139 21.00 -4.08 23.34
C ILE A 139 22.41 -4.44 22.85
N LYS A 140 22.74 -5.73 22.88
CA LYS A 140 23.97 -6.26 22.29
C LYS A 140 23.68 -6.96 20.99
N ALA A 141 24.54 -6.69 20.00
CA ALA A 141 24.45 -7.29 18.69
C ALA A 141 25.81 -7.75 18.17
N PHE A 142 25.82 -8.63 17.17
CA PHE A 142 27.06 -9.16 16.60
C PHE A 142 26.96 -9.24 15.08
N CYS A 143 28.02 -8.77 14.41
CA CYS A 143 28.19 -8.92 12.98
C CYS A 143 29.23 -10.00 12.68
N SER A 144 28.78 -11.13 12.12
CA SER A 144 29.65 -12.26 11.78
C SER A 144 30.61 -11.94 10.63
N GLN A 145 30.22 -11.05 9.71
CA GLN A 145 31.01 -10.71 8.53
C GLN A 145 32.29 -9.94 8.86
N ASN A 146 32.29 -9.16 9.94
CA ASN A 146 33.44 -8.36 10.37
C ASN A 146 33.94 -8.73 11.79
N SER A 147 33.34 -9.75 12.41
CA SER A 147 33.64 -10.19 13.78
C SER A 147 33.62 -9.04 14.80
N THR A 148 32.62 -8.17 14.70
CA THR A 148 32.43 -7.02 15.60
C THR A 148 31.20 -7.21 16.47
N ALA A 149 31.37 -7.05 17.77
CA ALA A 149 30.29 -6.91 18.74
C ALA A 149 29.87 -5.43 18.83
N TYR A 150 28.57 -5.19 19.00
CA TYR A 150 28.00 -3.86 19.12
C TYR A 150 27.25 -3.73 20.43
N GLU A 151 27.48 -2.61 21.12
CA GLU A 151 26.70 -2.16 22.27
C GLU A 151 25.88 -0.95 21.81
N LEU A 152 24.56 -1.10 21.79
CA LEU A 152 23.66 -0.08 21.25
C LEU A 152 22.80 0.47 22.39
N VAL A 153 22.89 1.79 22.62
CA VAL A 153 22.22 2.47 23.72
C VAL A 153 21.36 3.61 23.17
N ALA A 154 20.10 3.66 23.61
CA ALA A 154 19.15 4.72 23.26
C ALA A 154 18.08 4.86 24.35
N PRO A 155 17.41 6.03 24.45
CA PRO A 155 16.24 6.18 25.31
C PRO A 155 15.02 5.44 24.78
N LEU A 156 14.90 5.27 23.46
CA LEU A 156 13.77 4.64 22.77
C LEU A 156 14.23 3.49 21.87
N PHE A 157 13.39 2.46 21.77
CA PHE A 157 13.62 1.30 20.94
C PHE A 157 12.38 1.01 20.09
N CYS A 158 12.57 0.55 18.87
CA CYS A 158 11.53 0.05 17.99
C CYS A 158 11.89 -1.38 17.57
N ASP A 159 11.04 -2.33 17.94
CA ASP A 159 11.11 -3.67 17.40
C ASP A 159 10.26 -3.74 16.11
N ALA A 160 10.96 -3.80 14.99
CA ALA A 160 10.41 -4.06 13.66
C ALA A 160 10.96 -5.39 13.11
N SER A 161 11.54 -6.22 13.98
CA SER A 161 12.09 -7.51 13.59
C SER A 161 10.95 -8.47 13.33
N GLY A 162 11.17 -9.39 12.39
CA GLY A 162 10.11 -10.31 11.98
C GLY A 162 9.54 -11.11 13.16
N ASP A 163 10.35 -11.50 14.13
CA ASP A 163 9.93 -12.37 15.23
C ASP A 163 9.83 -11.62 16.58
N GLY A 164 10.01 -10.29 16.56
CA GLY A 164 9.99 -9.45 17.75
C GLY A 164 11.04 -9.82 18.79
N ILE A 165 12.31 -9.93 18.37
CA ILE A 165 13.39 -10.41 19.25
C ILE A 165 13.65 -9.47 20.44
N VAL A 166 13.52 -8.16 20.26
CA VAL A 166 13.70 -7.16 21.33
C VAL A 166 12.51 -7.18 22.27
N GLY A 167 11.28 -7.23 21.74
CA GLY A 167 10.07 -7.40 22.52
C GLY A 167 10.13 -8.67 23.37
N PHE A 168 10.47 -9.79 22.76
CA PHE A 168 10.60 -11.07 23.45
C PHE A 168 11.64 -11.03 24.57
N GLN A 169 12.86 -10.59 24.29
CA GLN A 169 13.93 -10.57 25.29
C GLN A 169 13.74 -9.50 26.38
N SER A 170 13.04 -8.40 26.07
CA SER A 170 12.71 -7.37 27.06
C SER A 170 11.60 -7.79 28.03
N GLY A 171 10.93 -8.93 27.79
CA GLY A 171 9.80 -9.41 28.57
C GLY A 171 8.48 -8.72 28.24
N ALA A 172 8.35 -8.13 27.04
CA ALA A 172 7.06 -7.61 26.57
C ALA A 172 6.05 -8.75 26.41
N ALA A 173 4.81 -8.53 26.85
CA ALA A 173 3.74 -9.50 26.68
C ALA A 173 3.44 -9.72 25.19
N PHE A 174 3.24 -10.98 24.79
CA PHE A 174 2.93 -11.34 23.41
C PHE A 174 2.04 -12.57 23.36
N ARG A 175 1.39 -12.70 22.21
CA ARG A 175 0.56 -13.84 21.81
C ARG A 175 1.15 -14.48 20.57
N MET A 176 0.84 -15.75 20.38
CA MET A 176 1.26 -16.52 19.24
C MET A 176 0.20 -17.59 18.98
N GLY A 177 -0.23 -17.72 17.73
CA GLY A 177 -1.33 -18.60 17.36
C GLY A 177 -2.70 -17.97 17.56
N ALA A 178 -3.77 -18.66 17.23
CA ALA A 178 -5.13 -18.12 17.25
C ALA A 178 -5.74 -18.09 18.65
N GLU A 179 -6.38 -16.96 18.99
CA GLU A 179 -7.21 -16.85 20.17
C GLU A 179 -8.55 -17.59 20.00
N SER A 180 -9.17 -17.97 21.12
CA SER A 180 -10.52 -18.54 21.08
C SER A 180 -11.54 -17.53 20.58
N ARG A 181 -12.57 -18.00 19.87
CA ARG A 181 -13.69 -17.16 19.42
C ARG A 181 -14.32 -16.36 20.57
N GLU A 182 -14.41 -16.96 21.75
CA GLU A 182 -15.09 -16.38 22.91
C GLU A 182 -14.30 -15.24 23.56
N GLU A 183 -12.97 -15.18 23.40
CA GLU A 183 -12.14 -14.15 24.03
C GLU A 183 -12.43 -12.75 23.50
N PHE A 184 -12.56 -12.61 22.17
CA PHE A 184 -12.83 -11.34 21.49
C PHE A 184 -14.18 -11.30 20.75
N GLY A 185 -14.96 -12.37 20.81
CA GLY A 185 -16.20 -12.49 20.05
C GLY A 185 -15.98 -12.58 18.53
N GLU A 186 -14.81 -13.04 18.09
CA GLU A 186 -14.41 -13.10 16.68
C GLU A 186 -14.93 -14.38 16.03
N LYS A 187 -16.05 -14.25 15.32
CA LYS A 187 -16.73 -15.39 14.70
C LYS A 187 -15.91 -16.06 13.59
N PHE A 188 -14.88 -15.40 13.06
CA PHE A 188 -13.95 -15.96 12.08
C PHE A 188 -12.69 -16.59 12.68
N ALA A 189 -12.58 -16.66 14.02
CA ALA A 189 -11.47 -17.36 14.66
C ALA A 189 -11.39 -18.84 14.18
N PRO A 190 -10.20 -19.32 13.82
CA PRO A 190 -10.04 -20.66 13.24
C PRO A 190 -10.36 -21.75 14.26
N THR A 191 -10.81 -22.90 13.76
CA THR A 191 -11.01 -24.09 14.57
C THR A 191 -9.68 -24.82 14.79
N ALA A 192 -9.59 -25.68 15.81
CA ALA A 192 -8.41 -26.52 16.05
C ALA A 192 -8.01 -27.36 14.81
N GLU A 193 -9.00 -27.82 14.03
CA GLU A 193 -8.78 -28.55 12.79
C GLU A 193 -8.18 -27.66 11.68
N TYR A 194 -8.53 -26.37 11.63
CA TYR A 194 -7.88 -25.41 10.73
C TYR A 194 -6.45 -25.10 11.19
N GLY A 195 -6.24 -25.09 12.51
CA GLY A 195 -4.97 -24.81 13.18
C GLY A 195 -4.81 -23.35 13.56
N GLU A 196 -3.80 -23.10 14.39
CA GLU A 196 -3.69 -21.84 15.13
C GLU A 196 -2.61 -20.90 14.56
N LEU A 197 -1.69 -21.37 13.71
CA LEU A 197 -0.63 -20.55 13.11
C LEU A 197 -0.66 -20.60 11.58
N LEU A 198 -0.25 -19.50 10.96
CA LEU A 198 0.05 -19.44 9.51
C LEU A 198 1.47 -19.95 9.23
N GLY A 199 1.63 -20.78 8.19
CA GLY A 199 2.90 -21.37 7.83
C GLY A 199 3.89 -20.38 7.20
N HIS A 200 5.08 -20.89 6.86
CA HIS A 200 6.03 -20.15 6.04
C HIS A 200 5.88 -20.55 4.58
N SER A 201 6.19 -19.62 3.68
CA SER A 201 6.17 -19.89 2.24
C SER A 201 7.56 -19.86 1.63
N LEU A 202 7.78 -20.65 0.58
CA LEU A 202 9.03 -20.67 -0.17
C LEU A 202 8.77 -20.74 -1.67
N TYR A 203 9.50 -19.94 -2.44
CA TYR A 203 9.29 -19.77 -3.87
C TYR A 203 10.49 -20.22 -4.69
N PHE A 204 10.26 -20.41 -5.98
CA PHE A 204 11.32 -20.59 -6.96
C PHE A 204 11.04 -19.79 -8.23
N TYR A 205 12.09 -19.37 -8.93
CA TYR A 205 12.02 -18.74 -10.24
C TYR A 205 12.58 -19.68 -11.28
N THR A 206 11.97 -19.62 -12.47
CA THR A 206 12.37 -20.41 -13.63
C THR A 206 12.71 -19.47 -14.78
N LYS A 207 13.56 -19.94 -15.68
CA LYS A 207 13.99 -19.19 -16.85
C LYS A 207 14.02 -20.08 -18.08
N ASP A 208 13.47 -19.59 -19.19
CA ASP A 208 13.66 -20.22 -20.49
C ASP A 208 15.08 -19.94 -21.01
N THR A 209 15.80 -21.00 -21.37
CA THR A 209 17.16 -20.91 -21.92
C THR A 209 17.20 -20.98 -23.44
N GLY A 210 16.06 -21.21 -24.10
CA GLY A 210 15.94 -21.38 -25.55
C GLY A 210 16.50 -22.70 -26.09
N ARG A 211 16.95 -23.61 -25.22
CA ARG A 211 17.49 -24.93 -25.58
C ARG A 211 17.13 -25.98 -24.54
N PRO A 212 17.05 -27.28 -24.89
CA PRO A 212 16.72 -28.32 -23.91
C PRO A 212 17.66 -28.31 -22.70
N VAL A 213 17.07 -28.35 -21.50
CA VAL A 213 17.80 -28.42 -20.21
C VAL A 213 17.46 -29.73 -19.53
N ARG A 214 18.47 -30.49 -19.11
CA ARG A 214 18.27 -31.69 -18.28
C ARG A 214 18.26 -31.30 -16.81
N PHE A 215 17.30 -31.79 -16.05
CA PHE A 215 17.25 -31.63 -14.59
C PHE A 215 17.32 -32.99 -13.89
N VAL A 216 18.25 -33.12 -12.96
CA VAL A 216 18.34 -34.27 -12.04
C VAL A 216 17.99 -33.73 -10.65
N PRO A 217 16.87 -34.17 -10.03
CA PRO A 217 16.49 -33.66 -8.72
C PRO A 217 17.52 -34.03 -7.65
N PRO A 218 17.72 -33.18 -6.64
CA PRO A 218 18.50 -33.57 -5.47
C PRO A 218 17.82 -34.74 -4.75
N ALA A 219 18.62 -35.59 -4.08
CA ALA A 219 18.12 -36.82 -3.44
C ALA A 219 17.10 -36.59 -2.30
N TYR A 220 16.96 -35.35 -1.83
CA TYR A 220 15.97 -34.97 -0.82
C TYR A 220 14.68 -34.39 -1.42
N ALA A 221 14.57 -34.25 -2.74
CA ALA A 221 13.34 -33.79 -3.38
C ALA A 221 12.17 -34.72 -3.04
N LEU A 222 10.95 -34.19 -3.02
CA LEU A 222 9.76 -35.00 -2.84
C LEU A 222 9.57 -35.91 -4.07
N ASP A 223 9.87 -37.20 -3.91
CA ASP A 223 9.82 -38.18 -5.01
C ASP A 223 8.39 -38.48 -5.50
N ASP A 224 7.43 -38.49 -4.57
CA ASP A 224 6.01 -38.74 -4.86
C ASP A 224 5.20 -37.46 -4.72
N ILE A 225 4.97 -36.80 -5.86
CA ILE A 225 4.21 -35.55 -5.92
C ILE A 225 2.74 -35.71 -5.49
N THR A 226 2.20 -36.93 -5.53
CA THR A 226 0.78 -37.18 -5.21
C THR A 226 0.46 -36.99 -3.72
N LYS A 227 1.49 -36.91 -2.87
CA LYS A 227 1.36 -36.50 -1.47
C LYS A 227 0.90 -35.06 -1.29
N ILE A 228 1.04 -34.20 -2.31
CA ILE A 228 0.47 -32.86 -2.33
C ILE A 228 -0.95 -32.99 -2.92
N PRO A 229 -2.03 -32.80 -2.15
CA PRO A 229 -3.40 -33.03 -2.64
C PRO A 229 -3.73 -32.24 -3.91
N ARG A 230 -3.15 -31.05 -4.05
CA ARG A 230 -3.39 -30.09 -5.14
C ARG A 230 -2.28 -30.04 -6.17
N TYR A 231 -1.47 -31.10 -6.31
CA TYR A 231 -0.32 -31.11 -7.22
C TYR A 231 -0.67 -30.80 -8.69
N LYS A 232 -1.89 -31.12 -9.12
CA LYS A 232 -2.38 -30.84 -10.48
C LYS A 232 -2.55 -29.35 -10.79
N ARG A 233 -2.52 -28.48 -9.77
CA ARG A 233 -2.59 -27.03 -9.96
C ARG A 233 -1.27 -26.44 -10.47
N PHE A 234 -0.15 -27.11 -10.22
CA PHE A 234 1.15 -26.65 -10.70
C PHE A 234 1.21 -26.67 -12.23
N ASN A 235 1.80 -25.62 -12.78
CA ASN A 235 2.04 -25.45 -14.21
C ASN A 235 3.43 -24.84 -14.44
N ALA A 236 3.90 -24.85 -15.69
CA ALA A 236 5.23 -24.37 -16.02
C ALA A 236 5.33 -22.84 -16.10
N GLN A 237 4.20 -22.12 -16.08
CA GLN A 237 4.15 -20.67 -16.24
C GLN A 237 4.17 -19.91 -14.91
N GLU A 238 3.79 -20.55 -13.80
CA GLU A 238 3.82 -19.95 -12.47
C GLU A 238 5.23 -19.97 -11.86
N TYR A 239 5.65 -18.82 -11.32
CA TYR A 239 6.94 -18.68 -10.64
C TYR A 239 6.90 -17.58 -9.57
N GLY A 240 7.93 -17.57 -8.73
CA GLY A 240 8.11 -16.59 -7.66
C GLY A 240 6.92 -16.56 -6.70
N CYS A 241 6.54 -15.37 -6.25
CA CYS A 241 5.47 -15.20 -5.28
C CYS A 241 4.06 -15.56 -5.79
N GLN A 242 3.86 -15.90 -7.07
CA GLN A 242 2.61 -16.57 -7.52
C GLN A 242 2.40 -17.91 -6.81
N LEU A 243 3.50 -18.53 -6.37
CA LEU A 243 3.54 -19.76 -5.59
C LEU A 243 3.46 -19.49 -4.08
N TRP A 244 2.86 -18.36 -3.65
CA TRP A 244 2.67 -17.98 -2.25
C TRP A 244 2.03 -19.09 -1.39
N TRP A 245 1.27 -19.99 -2.02
CA TRP A 245 0.57 -21.10 -1.40
C TRP A 245 1.42 -22.37 -1.24
N ILE A 246 2.67 -22.39 -1.71
CA ILE A 246 3.68 -23.36 -1.28
C ILE A 246 4.08 -22.97 0.14
N GLU A 247 3.29 -23.46 1.09
CA GLU A 247 3.36 -23.10 2.50
C GLU A 247 3.40 -24.35 3.38
N TYR A 248 4.14 -24.28 4.49
CA TYR A 248 4.21 -25.35 5.47
C TYR A 248 4.58 -24.80 6.85
N GLY A 249 4.29 -25.54 7.91
CA GLY A 249 4.81 -25.29 9.25
C GLY A 249 3.84 -24.61 10.23
N GLY A 250 2.58 -24.37 9.86
CA GLY A 250 1.59 -23.80 10.79
C GLY A 250 1.21 -24.74 11.95
N ARG A 251 1.65 -26.00 11.93
CA ARG A 251 1.55 -26.96 13.05
C ARG A 251 2.80 -27.01 13.93
N LEU A 252 3.84 -26.25 13.59
CA LEU A 252 5.12 -26.21 14.27
C LEU A 252 5.34 -24.82 14.89
N ASP A 253 6.37 -24.68 15.72
CA ASP A 253 6.75 -23.36 16.22
C ASP A 253 7.38 -22.54 15.08
N THR A 254 6.67 -21.52 14.61
CA THR A 254 7.09 -20.69 13.46
C THR A 254 8.35 -19.85 13.72
N VAL A 255 8.83 -19.81 14.97
CA VAL A 255 10.10 -19.18 15.34
C VAL A 255 11.19 -20.24 15.48
N HIS A 256 11.02 -21.21 16.37
CA HIS A 256 12.08 -22.16 16.74
C HIS A 256 12.29 -23.28 15.71
N ASP A 257 11.23 -23.72 15.02
CA ASP A 257 11.30 -24.79 14.01
C ASP A 257 11.52 -24.27 12.58
N THR A 258 11.89 -22.99 12.42
CA THR A 258 11.99 -22.35 11.10
C THR A 258 12.91 -23.09 10.12
N GLU A 259 14.02 -23.64 10.60
CA GLU A 259 14.95 -24.44 9.79
C GLU A 259 14.37 -25.79 9.40
N THR A 260 13.62 -26.44 10.29
CA THR A 260 12.87 -27.67 10.01
C THR A 260 11.81 -27.42 8.94
N ILE A 261 11.04 -26.33 9.09
CA ILE A 261 10.03 -25.89 8.13
C ILE A 261 10.66 -25.63 6.76
N LYS A 262 11.80 -24.92 6.72
CA LYS A 262 12.53 -24.64 5.48
C LYS A 262 12.97 -25.92 4.78
N TRP A 263 13.55 -26.87 5.50
CA TRP A 263 13.99 -28.14 4.91
C TRP A 263 12.84 -28.86 4.23
N GLU A 264 11.66 -28.92 4.86
CA GLU A 264 10.48 -29.53 4.25
C GLU A 264 10.01 -28.76 3.01
N LEU A 265 9.99 -27.44 3.07
CA LEU A 265 9.67 -26.58 1.91
C LEU A 265 10.64 -26.77 0.75
N TRP A 266 11.94 -26.99 1.00
CA TRP A 266 12.89 -27.35 -0.05
C TRP A 266 12.55 -28.69 -0.69
N LYS A 267 12.23 -29.73 0.09
CA LYS A 267 11.82 -31.03 -0.48
C LYS A 267 10.63 -30.83 -1.42
N VAL A 268 9.63 -30.06 -0.97
CA VAL A 268 8.44 -29.72 -1.76
C VAL A 268 8.82 -28.97 -3.03
N VAL A 269 9.55 -27.85 -2.95
CA VAL A 269 9.92 -27.03 -4.12
C VAL A 269 10.68 -27.84 -5.17
N TYR A 270 11.70 -28.59 -4.76
CA TYR A 270 12.47 -29.42 -5.71
C TYR A 270 11.66 -30.59 -6.26
N GLY A 271 10.71 -31.14 -5.49
CA GLY A 271 9.77 -32.14 -5.96
C GLY A 271 8.77 -31.59 -6.98
N VAL A 272 8.24 -30.39 -6.74
CA VAL A 272 7.35 -29.68 -7.66
C VAL A 272 8.07 -29.38 -8.97
N TRP A 273 9.29 -28.84 -8.92
CA TRP A 273 10.07 -28.60 -10.13
C TRP A 273 10.43 -29.91 -10.85
N ASN A 274 10.75 -30.98 -10.12
CA ASN A 274 10.96 -32.30 -10.72
C ASN A 274 9.71 -32.80 -11.46
N TYR A 275 8.53 -32.66 -10.86
CA TYR A 275 7.27 -33.01 -11.51
C TYR A 275 7.06 -32.18 -12.79
N ILE A 276 7.21 -30.85 -12.73
CA ILE A 276 7.07 -29.99 -13.91
C ILE A 276 8.07 -30.39 -15.00
N LYS A 277 9.33 -30.62 -14.64
CA LYS A 277 10.41 -30.79 -15.59
C LYS A 277 10.55 -32.19 -16.18
N ASN A 278 10.23 -33.24 -15.41
CA ASN A 278 10.55 -34.62 -15.75
C ASN A 278 9.33 -35.55 -15.90
N SER A 279 8.11 -35.11 -15.58
CA SER A 279 6.90 -35.97 -15.70
C SER A 279 6.44 -36.23 -17.14
N GLY A 280 6.92 -35.44 -18.10
CA GLY A 280 6.43 -35.43 -19.47
C GLY A 280 5.07 -34.74 -19.68
N GLN A 281 4.48 -34.16 -18.62
CA GLN A 281 3.18 -33.47 -18.68
C GLN A 281 3.27 -32.01 -19.15
N PHE A 282 4.46 -31.41 -19.13
CA PHE A 282 4.69 -29.99 -19.47
C PHE A 282 5.76 -29.87 -20.55
N PRO A 283 5.44 -30.11 -21.83
CA PRO A 283 6.41 -30.02 -22.93
C PRO A 283 7.12 -28.66 -22.99
N GLU A 284 6.42 -27.57 -22.65
CA GLU A 284 6.98 -26.22 -22.59
C GLU A 284 8.11 -26.07 -21.57
N ALA A 285 8.18 -26.95 -20.57
CA ALA A 285 9.26 -26.94 -19.58
C ALA A 285 10.58 -27.51 -20.15
N GLU A 286 10.62 -28.06 -21.37
CA GLU A 286 11.81 -28.68 -21.97
C GLU A 286 13.03 -27.73 -21.98
N THR A 287 12.81 -26.46 -22.32
CA THR A 287 13.87 -25.44 -22.41
C THR A 287 14.08 -24.64 -21.13
N MET A 288 13.20 -24.83 -20.14
CA MET A 288 13.23 -24.11 -18.88
C MET A 288 14.26 -24.69 -17.91
N THR A 289 14.91 -23.81 -17.15
CA THR A 289 15.79 -24.14 -16.01
C THR A 289 15.24 -23.54 -14.72
N LEU A 290 15.57 -24.16 -13.59
CA LEU A 290 15.42 -23.55 -12.27
C LEU A 290 16.49 -22.47 -12.13
N GLU A 291 16.07 -21.21 -12.01
CA GLU A 291 16.98 -20.06 -11.91
C GLU A 291 17.33 -19.73 -10.46
N TRP A 292 16.34 -19.82 -9.57
CA TRP A 292 16.51 -19.46 -8.17
C TRP A 292 15.50 -20.22 -7.29
N VAL A 293 15.92 -20.54 -6.06
CA VAL A 293 15.06 -21.07 -5.00
C VAL A 293 15.35 -20.26 -3.73
N GLY A 294 14.29 -19.87 -3.02
CA GLY A 294 14.41 -19.17 -1.74
C GLY A 294 15.35 -19.91 -0.78
N GLN A 295 16.30 -19.17 -0.21
CA GLN A 295 17.25 -19.71 0.78
C GLN A 295 16.77 -19.49 2.21
N ILE A 296 15.82 -18.57 2.38
CA ILE A 296 15.14 -18.26 3.63
C ILE A 296 13.64 -18.28 3.32
N PRO A 297 12.82 -18.94 4.15
CA PRO A 297 11.39 -18.95 3.96
C PRO A 297 10.75 -17.62 4.37
N GLY A 298 9.78 -17.16 3.58
CA GLY A 298 8.95 -16.00 3.93
C GLY A 298 8.01 -16.37 5.06
N LYS A 299 8.28 -15.86 6.27
CA LYS A 299 7.41 -16.06 7.43
C LYS A 299 6.14 -15.21 7.29
N ARG A 300 4.97 -15.79 7.57
CA ARG A 300 3.69 -15.05 7.69
C ARG A 300 3.47 -14.59 9.12
N GLU A 301 3.42 -15.55 10.05
CA GLU A 301 3.11 -15.32 11.46
C GLU A 301 4.28 -15.65 12.39
N SER A 302 4.35 -14.95 13.50
CA SER A 302 5.29 -15.15 14.61
C SER A 302 4.61 -14.68 15.91
N ARG A 303 5.21 -13.73 16.62
CA ARG A 303 4.69 -13.12 17.86
C ARG A 303 3.90 -11.85 17.53
N ARG A 304 2.75 -11.67 18.18
CA ARG A 304 1.98 -10.42 18.20
C ARG A 304 2.08 -9.82 19.60
N PHE A 305 2.66 -8.64 19.74
CA PHE A 305 2.87 -8.03 21.06
C PHE A 305 1.66 -7.28 21.54
N GLU A 306 1.46 -7.24 22.85
CA GLU A 306 0.32 -6.57 23.45
C GLU A 306 0.60 -5.08 23.65
N GLY A 307 -0.24 -4.24 23.07
CA GLY A 307 -0.35 -2.80 23.34
C GLY A 307 -1.55 -2.49 24.24
N ASP A 308 -1.84 -1.21 24.45
CA ASP A 308 -3.01 -0.78 25.23
C ASP A 308 -4.35 -0.97 24.48
N TYR A 309 -4.27 -1.32 23.20
CA TYR A 309 -5.38 -1.75 22.38
C TYR A 309 -4.94 -2.92 21.51
N MET A 310 -5.85 -3.83 21.21
CA MET A 310 -5.64 -4.94 20.28
C MET A 310 -6.66 -4.83 19.17
N LEU A 311 -6.18 -4.75 17.92
CA LEU A 311 -7.06 -4.73 16.77
C LEU A 311 -7.81 -6.06 16.66
N THR A 312 -9.12 -6.00 16.39
CA THR A 312 -10.02 -7.17 16.30
C THR A 312 -10.71 -7.27 14.94
N GLN A 313 -11.32 -8.42 14.64
CA GLN A 313 -12.11 -8.67 13.45
C GLN A 313 -13.14 -7.56 13.21
N GLN A 314 -13.81 -7.12 14.27
CA GLN A 314 -14.87 -6.13 14.17
C GLN A 314 -14.31 -4.75 13.81
N ASP A 315 -13.10 -4.41 14.26
CA ASP A 315 -12.43 -3.17 13.84
C ASP A 315 -12.22 -3.16 12.31
N VAL A 316 -11.87 -4.32 11.73
CA VAL A 316 -11.68 -4.49 10.27
C VAL A 316 -13.01 -4.49 9.52
N VAL A 317 -13.95 -5.38 9.90
CA VAL A 317 -15.21 -5.59 9.15
C VAL A 317 -16.16 -4.41 9.31
N GLU A 318 -16.39 -3.94 10.54
CA GLU A 318 -17.27 -2.80 10.80
C GLU A 318 -16.61 -1.47 10.46
N GLN A 319 -15.28 -1.46 10.24
CA GLN A 319 -14.45 -0.29 9.97
C GLN A 319 -14.60 0.74 11.09
N ARG A 320 -14.33 0.32 12.33
CA ARG A 320 -14.49 1.16 13.52
C ARG A 320 -13.55 2.36 13.46
N THR A 321 -14.02 3.47 14.02
CA THR A 321 -13.24 4.70 14.11
C THR A 321 -12.54 4.79 15.46
N HIS A 322 -11.34 5.35 15.46
CA HIS A 322 -10.49 5.52 16.62
C HIS A 322 -10.01 6.98 16.70
N PRO A 323 -10.14 7.64 17.87
CA PRO A 323 -9.64 9.00 18.04
C PRO A 323 -8.11 9.08 17.91
N ASP A 324 -7.43 7.98 18.22
CA ASP A 324 -5.98 7.81 18.12
C ASP A 324 -5.55 7.07 16.85
N ALA A 325 -6.37 7.10 15.78
CA ALA A 325 -5.97 6.53 14.49
C ALA A 325 -4.73 7.22 13.94
N VAL A 326 -3.74 6.43 13.53
CA VAL A 326 -2.50 6.95 12.92
C VAL A 326 -2.17 6.29 11.58
N ALA A 327 -2.76 5.14 11.29
CA ALA A 327 -2.58 4.41 10.05
C ALA A 327 -3.91 3.76 9.62
N PHE A 328 -3.89 3.06 8.49
CA PHE A 328 -5.04 2.30 7.99
C PHE A 328 -4.59 1.03 7.27
N GLY A 329 -5.49 0.07 7.13
CA GLY A 329 -5.32 -1.12 6.29
C GLY A 329 -6.55 -1.35 5.41
N GLY A 330 -6.44 -2.34 4.53
CA GLY A 330 -7.54 -2.69 3.61
C GLY A 330 -7.35 -4.00 2.85
N TRP A 331 -6.42 -4.85 3.29
CA TRP A 331 -6.31 -6.22 2.79
C TRP A 331 -7.51 -7.05 3.25
N SER A 332 -7.73 -8.21 2.65
CA SER A 332 -8.68 -9.17 3.22
C SER A 332 -8.17 -9.72 4.54
N ILE A 333 -9.08 -10.21 5.37
CA ILE A 333 -8.70 -11.14 6.43
C ILE A 333 -8.37 -12.47 5.74
N ASP A 334 -7.07 -12.76 5.57
CA ASP A 334 -6.56 -13.91 4.80
C ASP A 334 -5.92 -14.97 5.73
N LEU A 335 -6.72 -15.93 6.18
CA LEU A 335 -6.25 -17.01 7.06
C LEU A 335 -5.85 -18.24 6.25
N HIS A 336 -4.81 -18.96 6.66
CA HIS A 336 -4.24 -20.10 5.94
C HIS A 336 -4.36 -21.37 6.80
N PRO A 337 -4.65 -22.53 6.20
CA PRO A 337 -4.68 -23.78 6.95
C PRO A 337 -3.28 -24.12 7.46
N ALA A 338 -3.16 -24.52 8.72
CA ALA A 338 -1.87 -24.79 9.35
C ALA A 338 -1.07 -25.93 8.69
N ASP A 339 -1.76 -26.87 8.05
CA ASP A 339 -1.15 -27.98 7.29
C ASP A 339 -0.61 -27.54 5.91
N GLY A 340 -0.90 -26.29 5.50
CA GLY A 340 -0.35 -25.65 4.30
C GLY A 340 -0.61 -26.44 3.01
N ILE A 341 0.48 -26.72 2.29
CA ILE A 341 0.49 -27.40 0.99
C ILE A 341 -0.06 -28.83 1.07
N PHE A 342 0.00 -29.47 2.24
CA PHE A 342 -0.53 -30.82 2.47
C PHE A 342 -2.01 -30.82 2.88
N SER A 343 -2.62 -29.65 3.08
CA SER A 343 -4.05 -29.55 3.36
C SER A 343 -4.90 -29.83 2.11
N GLU A 344 -6.02 -30.52 2.31
CA GLU A 344 -7.10 -30.64 1.32
C GLU A 344 -7.94 -29.36 1.20
N LYS A 345 -7.84 -28.45 2.17
CA LYS A 345 -8.54 -27.15 2.17
C LYS A 345 -7.95 -26.19 1.13
N PRO A 346 -8.69 -25.15 0.71
CA PRO A 346 -8.12 -24.05 -0.07
C PRO A 346 -6.88 -23.46 0.59
N GLY A 347 -5.96 -22.90 -0.21
CA GLY A 347 -4.65 -22.45 0.29
C GLY A 347 -4.75 -21.20 1.18
N CYS A 348 -5.91 -20.55 1.16
CA CYS A 348 -6.26 -19.41 1.96
C CYS A 348 -7.79 -19.29 2.03
N ASN A 349 -8.29 -18.74 3.13
CA ASN A 349 -9.68 -18.34 3.32
C ASN A 349 -9.72 -16.81 3.51
N GLN A 350 -10.30 -16.11 2.53
CA GLN A 350 -10.18 -14.66 2.40
C GLN A 350 -11.55 -13.98 2.46
N TRP A 351 -11.68 -12.97 3.33
CA TRP A 351 -12.88 -12.13 3.43
C TRP A 351 -12.52 -10.66 3.48
N HIS A 352 -13.21 -9.84 2.70
CA HIS A 352 -12.93 -8.41 2.59
C HIS A 352 -13.91 -7.59 3.44
N SER A 353 -13.46 -6.43 3.93
CA SER A 353 -14.33 -5.37 4.43
C SER A 353 -14.87 -4.52 3.26
N LYS A 354 -15.95 -3.77 3.48
CA LYS A 354 -16.55 -2.86 2.47
C LYS A 354 -15.70 -1.63 2.12
N GLY A 355 -14.59 -1.43 2.83
CA GLY A 355 -13.68 -0.30 2.68
C GLY A 355 -12.46 -0.48 3.59
N ILE A 356 -11.61 0.54 3.65
CA ILE A 356 -10.44 0.58 4.55
C ILE A 356 -10.85 0.71 6.02
N TYR A 357 -9.97 0.30 6.94
CA TYR A 357 -10.14 0.41 8.40
C TYR A 357 -8.98 1.16 9.05
N GLN A 358 -9.23 1.82 10.17
CA GLN A 358 -8.21 2.56 10.92
C GLN A 358 -7.38 1.64 11.82
N ILE A 359 -6.11 1.98 12.04
CA ILE A 359 -5.22 1.33 13.00
C ILE A 359 -4.85 2.36 14.08
N PRO A 360 -5.26 2.15 15.35
CA PRO A 360 -4.99 3.08 16.44
C PRO A 360 -3.54 2.99 16.93
N TYR A 361 -3.01 4.12 17.42
CA TYR A 361 -1.66 4.24 17.94
C TYR A 361 -1.38 3.33 19.13
N ARG A 362 -2.39 3.05 19.96
CA ARG A 362 -2.29 2.12 21.10
C ARG A 362 -1.90 0.68 20.71
N CYS A 363 -1.95 0.33 19.42
CA CYS A 363 -1.43 -0.96 18.92
C CYS A 363 0.09 -0.98 18.71
N LEU A 364 0.78 0.17 18.78
CA LEU A 364 2.12 0.38 18.22
C LEU A 364 3.23 0.52 19.28
N TYR A 365 2.93 0.26 20.55
CA TYR A 365 3.90 0.22 21.63
C TYR A 365 3.57 -0.89 22.63
N SER A 366 4.58 -1.32 23.38
CA SER A 366 4.41 -2.37 24.39
C SER A 366 3.61 -1.86 25.58
N HIS A 367 2.63 -2.64 26.03
CA HIS A 367 1.88 -2.37 27.25
C HIS A 367 2.76 -2.33 28.51
N ASN A 368 3.80 -3.15 28.59
CA ASN A 368 4.58 -3.35 29.82
C ASN A 368 6.08 -3.02 29.71
N VAL A 369 6.57 -2.62 28.54
CA VAL A 369 7.95 -2.13 28.35
C VAL A 369 7.89 -0.67 27.88
N PRO A 370 8.02 0.32 28.81
CA PRO A 370 7.56 1.69 28.56
C PRO A 370 8.27 2.44 27.43
N ASN A 371 9.48 2.05 27.04
CA ASN A 371 10.27 2.70 25.99
C ASN A 371 10.42 1.85 24.72
N LEU A 372 9.52 0.89 24.52
CA LEU A 372 9.51 0.00 23.37
C LEU A 372 8.30 0.26 22.47
N PHE A 373 8.59 0.69 21.24
CA PHE A 373 7.66 0.63 20.12
C PHE A 373 7.67 -0.75 19.48
N ILE A 374 6.52 -1.13 18.89
CA ILE A 374 6.35 -2.34 18.08
C ILE A 374 5.81 -1.93 16.71
N ALA A 375 6.40 -2.45 15.63
CA ALA A 375 6.06 -2.01 14.28
C ALA A 375 6.00 -3.18 13.29
N GLY A 376 5.22 -3.00 12.22
CA GLY A 376 5.05 -4.02 11.18
C GLY A 376 4.11 -5.13 11.60
N ARG A 377 4.47 -6.38 11.28
CA ARG A 377 3.59 -7.53 11.51
C ARG A 377 3.41 -7.89 12.99
N ILE A 378 4.28 -7.40 13.88
CA ILE A 378 4.28 -7.80 15.30
C ILE A 378 3.44 -6.88 16.20
N ILE A 379 2.71 -5.93 15.61
CA ILE A 379 1.83 -5.00 16.34
C ILE A 379 0.70 -5.73 17.07
N SER A 380 0.03 -5.01 17.97
CA SER A 380 -1.09 -5.54 18.76
C SER A 380 -2.35 -5.76 17.91
N ALA A 381 -2.61 -7.03 17.59
CA ALA A 381 -3.78 -7.50 16.87
C ALA A 381 -4.14 -8.92 17.31
N SER A 382 -5.42 -9.26 17.29
CA SER A 382 -5.88 -10.65 17.35
C SER A 382 -5.38 -11.42 16.12
N HIS A 383 -5.39 -12.74 16.15
CA HIS A 383 -5.03 -13.57 15.00
C HIS A 383 -5.90 -13.27 13.77
N VAL A 384 -7.18 -12.99 13.99
CA VAL A 384 -8.12 -12.68 12.90
C VAL A 384 -7.77 -11.32 12.28
N ALA A 385 -7.64 -10.25 13.08
CA ALA A 385 -7.28 -8.93 12.55
C ALA A 385 -5.85 -8.89 11.98
N PHE A 386 -4.96 -9.72 12.50
CA PHE A 386 -3.60 -9.91 12.01
C PHE A 386 -3.57 -10.38 10.55
N GLY A 387 -4.54 -11.22 10.13
CA GLY A 387 -4.70 -11.62 8.72
C GLY A 387 -4.66 -10.42 7.78
N SER A 388 -5.36 -9.33 8.12
CA SER A 388 -5.37 -8.13 7.28
C SER A 388 -4.23 -7.14 7.60
N SER A 389 -3.86 -6.93 8.86
CA SER A 389 -2.93 -5.86 9.25
C SER A 389 -1.45 -6.16 8.98
N ARG A 390 -1.07 -7.42 8.78
CA ARG A 390 0.33 -7.86 8.62
C ARG A 390 0.98 -7.54 7.26
N VAL A 391 0.21 -7.08 6.29
CA VAL A 391 0.69 -6.91 4.90
C VAL A 391 1.74 -5.79 4.81
N MET A 392 2.74 -5.96 3.94
CA MET A 392 3.98 -5.20 4.02
C MET A 392 3.82 -3.68 3.87
N ALA A 393 2.98 -3.17 2.96
CA ALA A 393 2.78 -1.72 2.84
C ALA A 393 2.01 -1.16 4.03
N THR A 394 0.99 -1.88 4.52
CA THR A 394 0.27 -1.52 5.76
C THR A 394 1.23 -1.50 6.96
N GLY A 395 2.09 -2.51 7.10
CA GLY A 395 3.12 -2.56 8.14
C GLY A 395 4.18 -1.47 8.01
N ALA A 396 4.49 -1.02 6.79
CA ALA A 396 5.39 0.10 6.54
C ALA A 396 4.74 1.45 6.92
N HIS A 397 3.47 1.63 6.57
CA HIS A 397 2.66 2.81 6.90
C HIS A 397 2.45 2.98 8.41
N VAL A 398 2.23 1.86 9.11
CA VAL A 398 2.23 1.81 10.58
C VAL A 398 3.59 2.22 11.15
N ALA A 399 4.69 1.76 10.56
CA ALA A 399 6.02 2.02 11.08
C ALA A 399 6.49 3.47 10.84
N GLN A 400 5.99 4.14 9.79
CA GLN A 400 6.12 5.58 9.64
C GLN A 400 5.47 6.33 10.81
N ALA A 401 4.29 5.91 11.27
CA ALA A 401 3.68 6.47 12.49
C ALA A 401 4.58 6.33 13.72
N VAL A 402 5.20 5.15 13.89
CA VAL A 402 6.18 4.92 14.96
C VAL A 402 7.41 5.81 14.83
N GLY A 403 7.95 6.00 13.62
CA GLY A 403 9.11 6.86 13.39
C GLY A 403 8.83 8.32 13.75
N MET A 404 7.66 8.84 13.37
CA MET A 404 7.25 10.20 13.75
C MET A 404 6.99 10.32 15.26
N ALA A 405 6.32 9.33 15.85
CA ALA A 405 6.08 9.29 17.29
C ALA A 405 7.39 9.27 18.09
N ALA A 406 8.38 8.49 17.66
CA ALA A 406 9.70 8.46 18.29
C ALA A 406 10.42 9.82 18.21
N ALA A 407 10.27 10.55 17.10
CA ALA A 407 10.80 11.91 16.98
C ALA A 407 10.13 12.88 17.97
N LEU A 408 8.80 12.87 18.06
CA LEU A 408 8.07 13.69 19.04
C LEU A 408 8.41 13.31 20.49
N CYS A 409 8.55 12.00 20.78
CA CYS A 409 8.99 11.53 22.08
C CYS A 409 10.41 12.01 22.42
N THR A 410 11.33 11.97 21.45
CA THR A 410 12.70 12.45 21.63
C THR A 410 12.74 13.96 21.90
N GLN A 411 12.03 14.75 21.10
CA GLN A 411 11.96 16.21 21.22
C GLN A 411 11.37 16.65 22.57
N ASN A 412 10.33 15.95 23.04
CA ASN A 412 9.57 16.32 24.23
C ASN A 412 9.90 15.51 25.48
N GLN A 413 10.93 14.64 25.42
CA GLN A 413 11.32 13.73 26.51
C GLN A 413 10.17 12.85 27.03
N LEU A 414 9.36 12.34 26.10
CA LEU A 414 8.20 11.49 26.39
C LEU A 414 8.52 10.01 26.16
N LEU A 415 7.66 9.15 26.71
CA LEU A 415 7.58 7.74 26.37
C LEU A 415 6.45 7.49 25.36
N PRO A 416 6.48 6.38 24.58
CA PRO A 416 5.45 6.00 23.64
C PRO A 416 4.00 6.23 24.14
N ARG A 417 3.65 5.66 25.31
CA ARG A 417 2.28 5.76 25.87
C ARG A 417 1.84 7.21 26.10
N ASP A 418 2.77 8.12 26.40
CA ASP A 418 2.46 9.52 26.73
C ASP A 418 1.84 10.31 25.56
N LEU A 419 2.01 9.84 24.32
CA LEU A 419 1.41 10.43 23.13
C LEU A 419 -0.08 10.10 22.99
N THR A 420 -0.64 9.18 23.78
CA THR A 420 -2.09 8.89 23.80
C THR A 420 -2.93 10.02 24.38
N GLU A 421 -2.30 11.00 25.03
CA GLU A 421 -2.97 12.21 25.47
C GLU A 421 -3.51 12.98 24.24
N PRO A 422 -4.79 13.43 24.25
CA PRO A 422 -5.44 13.97 23.06
C PRO A 422 -4.70 15.09 22.32
N THR A 423 -4.08 16.05 23.02
CA THR A 423 -3.37 17.15 22.37
C THR A 423 -2.09 16.69 21.67
N ARG A 424 -1.36 15.76 22.30
CA ARG A 424 -0.16 15.14 21.71
C ARG A 424 -0.50 14.18 20.57
N MET A 425 -1.61 13.46 20.68
CA MET A 425 -2.11 12.62 19.59
C MET A 425 -2.48 13.47 18.37
N GLN A 426 -3.14 14.61 18.59
CA GLN A 426 -3.44 15.55 17.52
C GLN A 426 -2.15 16.05 16.86
N GLU A 427 -1.12 16.42 17.63
CA GLU A 427 0.19 16.81 17.10
C GLU A 427 0.80 15.70 16.22
N LEU A 428 0.84 14.46 16.70
CA LEU A 428 1.31 13.31 15.93
C LEU A 428 0.54 13.13 14.61
N GLN A 429 -0.79 13.19 14.66
CA GLN A 429 -1.63 13.05 13.47
C GLN A 429 -1.36 14.18 12.46
N GLN A 430 -1.19 15.42 12.93
CA GLN A 430 -0.87 16.55 12.06
C GLN A 430 0.51 16.39 11.41
N GLU A 431 1.55 16.03 12.17
CA GLU A 431 2.90 15.79 11.61
C GLU A 431 2.92 14.62 10.61
N LEU A 432 2.13 13.57 10.85
CA LEU A 432 1.95 12.48 9.89
C LEU A 432 1.30 12.96 8.59
N LEU A 433 0.21 13.72 8.68
CA LEU A 433 -0.44 14.29 7.50
C LEU A 433 0.49 15.23 6.72
N LYS A 434 1.33 16.03 7.41
CA LYS A 434 2.38 16.84 6.77
C LYS A 434 3.41 15.98 6.04
N ALA A 435 3.74 14.81 6.58
CA ALA A 435 4.65 13.85 5.96
C ALA A 435 4.01 12.97 4.86
N GLY A 436 2.78 13.27 4.44
CA GLY A 436 2.08 12.54 3.36
C GLY A 436 1.39 11.24 3.81
N GLN A 437 1.29 11.00 5.12
CA GLN A 437 0.57 9.86 5.67
C GLN A 437 -0.91 10.17 5.78
N HIS A 438 -1.70 9.57 4.88
CA HIS A 438 -3.15 9.66 4.97
C HIS A 438 -3.68 8.88 6.17
N ILE A 439 -4.57 9.54 6.93
CA ILE A 439 -5.31 8.96 8.06
C ILE A 439 -6.80 9.16 7.75
N PRO A 440 -7.58 8.08 7.51
CA PRO A 440 -8.98 8.20 7.11
C PRO A 440 -9.79 9.00 8.12
N GLY A 441 -10.54 10.00 7.67
CA GLY A 441 -11.38 10.85 8.53
C GLY A 441 -10.65 12.04 9.19
N PHE A 442 -9.34 12.20 8.96
CA PHE A 442 -8.56 13.34 9.45
C PHE A 442 -8.12 14.23 8.30
N VAL A 443 -7.97 15.52 8.60
CA VAL A 443 -7.60 16.57 7.65
C VAL A 443 -6.44 17.38 8.23
N LEU A 444 -5.47 17.74 7.39
CA LEU A 444 -4.36 18.59 7.79
C LEU A 444 -4.86 20.00 8.12
N GLN A 445 -4.50 20.49 9.29
CA GLN A 445 -4.75 21.84 9.79
C GLN A 445 -3.43 22.44 10.24
N ASP A 446 -2.84 23.25 9.38
CA ASP A 446 -1.55 23.88 9.62
C ASP A 446 -1.67 25.40 9.58
N SER A 447 -1.68 26.03 10.75
CA SER A 447 -1.76 27.49 10.86
C SER A 447 -0.48 28.21 10.42
N THR A 448 0.63 27.48 10.29
CA THR A 448 1.92 28.01 9.84
C THR A 448 2.08 27.99 8.32
N ASP A 449 1.19 27.27 7.61
CA ASP A 449 1.14 27.24 6.15
C ASP A 449 0.56 28.56 5.61
N LEU A 450 1.42 29.32 4.92
CA LEU A 450 1.04 30.60 4.32
C LEU A 450 0.04 30.44 3.18
N THR A 451 -0.07 29.26 2.55
CA THR A 451 -1.07 29.00 1.51
C THR A 451 -2.50 29.20 2.05
N GLN A 452 -2.73 28.93 3.33
CA GLN A 452 -4.03 29.12 3.98
C GLN A 452 -4.51 30.58 3.92
N GLN A 453 -3.57 31.53 3.89
CA GLN A 453 -3.84 32.98 3.85
C GLN A 453 -3.80 33.56 2.43
N ALA A 454 -3.41 32.77 1.43
CA ALA A 454 -3.31 33.23 0.05
C ALA A 454 -4.68 33.36 -0.63
N LYS A 455 -4.82 34.33 -1.53
CA LYS A 455 -5.84 34.31 -2.57
C LYS A 455 -5.35 33.41 -3.70
N LEU A 456 -6.20 32.49 -4.16
CA LEU A 456 -5.88 31.57 -5.23
C LEU A 456 -6.50 32.03 -6.56
N SER A 457 -5.75 31.94 -7.64
CA SER A 457 -6.25 32.09 -9.02
C SER A 457 -5.55 31.10 -9.93
N ALA A 458 -6.30 30.43 -10.81
CA ALA A 458 -5.73 29.53 -11.81
C ALA A 458 -5.97 30.05 -13.23
N SER A 459 -5.13 29.65 -14.18
CA SER A 459 -5.35 29.87 -15.61
C SER A 459 -6.68 29.29 -16.08
N SER A 460 -7.04 28.13 -15.53
CA SER A 460 -8.28 27.43 -15.85
C SER A 460 -8.69 26.44 -14.76
N GLU A 461 -9.96 26.03 -14.81
CA GLU A 461 -10.55 25.01 -13.94
C GLU A 461 -11.25 23.97 -14.81
N PHE A 462 -11.00 22.70 -14.55
CA PHE A 462 -11.65 21.58 -15.21
C PHE A 462 -13.10 21.45 -14.74
N VAL A 463 -14.01 21.32 -15.71
CA VAL A 463 -15.40 20.96 -15.45
C VAL A 463 -15.67 19.68 -16.21
N LEU A 464 -16.02 18.61 -15.50
CA LEU A 464 -16.31 17.32 -16.12
C LEU A 464 -17.72 17.38 -16.75
N ASN A 465 -17.77 17.84 -18.00
CA ASN A 465 -18.98 17.90 -18.83
C ASN A 465 -19.12 16.66 -19.73
N GLU A 466 -18.02 16.00 -20.04
CA GLU A 466 -18.00 14.85 -20.94
C GLU A 466 -16.78 13.97 -20.67
N LEU A 467 -17.00 12.66 -20.70
CA LEU A 467 -16.01 11.62 -20.97
C LEU A 467 -16.22 11.23 -22.44
N PRO A 468 -15.39 11.71 -23.38
CA PRO A 468 -15.65 11.59 -24.82
C PRO A 468 -15.80 10.14 -25.29
N ALA A 469 -16.64 9.94 -26.30
CA ALA A 469 -16.86 8.65 -26.96
C ALA A 469 -15.74 8.29 -27.96
N ASP A 470 -14.48 8.34 -27.51
CA ASP A 470 -13.26 8.20 -28.33
C ASP A 470 -12.39 6.98 -27.97
N GLY A 471 -12.82 6.19 -26.99
CA GLY A 471 -12.18 4.94 -26.58
C GLY A 471 -12.71 3.70 -27.31
N PRO A 472 -12.41 2.50 -26.80
CA PRO A 472 -12.90 1.26 -27.38
C PRO A 472 -14.42 1.07 -27.19
N LEU A 473 -15.04 0.32 -28.10
CA LEU A 473 -16.40 -0.20 -27.96
C LEU A 473 -16.31 -1.61 -27.36
N LEU A 474 -16.75 -1.80 -26.11
CA LEU A 474 -16.59 -3.05 -25.38
C LEU A 474 -17.95 -3.72 -25.09
N PRO A 475 -18.04 -5.06 -25.19
CA PRO A 475 -19.27 -5.77 -24.88
C PRO A 475 -19.58 -5.75 -23.38
N LEU A 476 -20.85 -5.58 -23.02
CA LEU A 476 -21.34 -5.54 -21.64
C LEU A 476 -21.60 -6.96 -21.10
N THR A 477 -20.59 -7.84 -21.22
CA THR A 477 -20.64 -9.23 -20.73
C THR A 477 -20.63 -9.33 -19.20
N SER A 478 -20.09 -8.30 -18.55
CA SER A 478 -20.13 -8.09 -17.10
C SER A 478 -20.74 -6.73 -16.82
N SER A 479 -21.40 -6.55 -15.67
CA SER A 479 -21.92 -5.24 -15.31
C SER A 479 -20.75 -4.27 -15.09
N ALA A 480 -20.91 -3.03 -15.52
CA ALA A 480 -19.88 -2.01 -15.46
C ALA A 480 -20.47 -0.72 -14.88
N ALA A 481 -19.70 0.03 -14.12
CA ALA A 481 -20.14 1.30 -13.55
C ALA A 481 -19.09 2.40 -13.77
N GLN A 482 -19.55 3.59 -14.12
CA GLN A 482 -18.71 4.79 -14.06
C GLN A 482 -18.83 5.40 -12.67
N MET A 483 -17.71 5.56 -11.98
CA MET A 483 -17.67 6.33 -10.74
C MET A 483 -17.62 7.82 -11.07
N LEU A 484 -18.55 8.59 -10.51
CA LEU A 484 -18.61 10.04 -10.65
C LEU A 484 -18.68 10.69 -9.26
N PRO A 485 -17.78 11.63 -8.93
CA PRO A 485 -17.89 12.39 -7.69
C PRO A 485 -18.99 13.45 -7.85
N LEU A 486 -19.93 13.51 -6.90
CA LEU A 486 -21.01 14.49 -6.94
C LEU A 486 -21.10 15.27 -5.62
N PRO A 487 -21.41 16.59 -5.69
CA PRO A 487 -21.75 17.37 -4.50
C PRO A 487 -23.16 17.01 -4.00
N ILE A 488 -23.56 17.64 -2.89
CA ILE A 488 -24.95 17.61 -2.41
C ILE A 488 -25.88 18.15 -3.48
N GLY A 489 -27.03 17.50 -3.68
CA GLY A 489 -28.09 17.97 -4.56
C GLY A 489 -28.51 16.96 -5.62
N SER A 490 -29.10 17.47 -6.70
CA SER A 490 -29.65 16.66 -7.80
C SER A 490 -28.57 16.00 -8.63
N ILE A 491 -28.84 14.79 -9.09
CA ILE A 491 -27.99 14.08 -10.05
C ILE A 491 -28.05 14.84 -11.38
N PRO A 492 -26.90 15.16 -12.01
CA PRO A 492 -26.89 15.83 -13.31
C PRO A 492 -27.54 14.93 -14.37
N GLN A 493 -28.16 15.54 -15.38
CA GLN A 493 -28.65 14.76 -16.52
C GLN A 493 -27.46 14.15 -17.27
N LEU A 494 -27.50 12.82 -17.44
CA LEU A 494 -26.46 12.05 -18.10
C LEU A 494 -26.94 11.51 -19.44
N THR A 495 -26.03 11.42 -20.41
CA THR A 495 -26.24 10.68 -21.65
C THR A 495 -25.12 9.66 -21.81
N ALA A 496 -25.47 8.39 -22.03
CA ALA A 496 -24.52 7.32 -22.33
C ALA A 496 -24.60 6.90 -23.80
N PHE A 497 -23.52 6.31 -24.31
CA PHE A 497 -23.40 5.92 -25.72
C PHE A 497 -23.33 4.40 -25.82
N VAL A 498 -24.33 3.79 -26.46
CA VAL A 498 -24.48 2.34 -26.52
C VAL A 498 -24.70 1.86 -27.95
N THR A 499 -24.32 0.62 -28.22
CA THR A 499 -24.64 -0.08 -29.47
C THR A 499 -25.31 -1.40 -29.12
N ALA A 500 -26.47 -1.67 -29.71
CA ALA A 500 -27.16 -2.95 -29.56
C ALA A 500 -27.12 -3.75 -30.88
N ASP A 501 -26.88 -5.06 -30.82
CA ASP A 501 -26.87 -5.92 -32.01
C ASP A 501 -28.28 -6.35 -32.47
N GLN A 502 -29.25 -6.24 -31.56
CA GLN A 502 -30.68 -6.48 -31.76
C GLN A 502 -31.51 -5.57 -30.85
N ASP A 503 -32.83 -5.55 -31.07
CA ASP A 503 -33.75 -4.87 -30.15
C ASP A 503 -33.71 -5.58 -28.79
N THR A 504 -33.44 -4.83 -27.73
CA THR A 504 -33.22 -5.37 -26.38
C THR A 504 -33.57 -4.32 -25.32
N THR A 505 -33.25 -4.57 -24.06
CA THR A 505 -33.46 -3.62 -22.96
C THR A 505 -32.19 -3.48 -22.15
N LEU A 506 -31.85 -2.24 -21.81
CA LEU A 506 -30.76 -1.91 -20.91
C LEU A 506 -31.32 -1.50 -19.54
N THR A 507 -30.83 -2.16 -18.49
CA THR A 507 -31.06 -1.72 -17.11
C THR A 507 -29.85 -0.90 -16.66
N VAL A 508 -30.12 0.31 -16.17
CA VAL A 508 -29.10 1.19 -15.57
C VAL A 508 -29.52 1.53 -14.15
N GLU A 509 -28.63 1.33 -13.19
CA GLU A 509 -28.86 1.66 -11.79
C GLU A 509 -27.94 2.80 -11.36
N LEU A 510 -28.50 3.77 -10.64
CA LEU A 510 -27.70 4.72 -9.89
C LEU A 510 -27.48 4.16 -8.50
N ARG A 511 -26.23 3.83 -8.18
CA ARG A 511 -25.85 3.31 -6.86
C ARG A 511 -24.92 4.26 -6.13
N ARG A 512 -24.83 4.08 -4.82
CA ARG A 512 -23.85 4.73 -3.94
C ARG A 512 -23.38 3.75 -2.87
N SER A 513 -22.36 4.16 -2.11
CA SER A 513 -22.02 3.43 -0.89
C SER A 513 -22.91 3.85 0.28
N SER A 514 -23.20 2.91 1.16
CA SER A 514 -23.84 3.16 2.44
C SER A 514 -22.99 4.04 3.36
N LYS A 515 -21.67 3.98 3.24
CA LYS A 515 -20.69 4.86 3.91
C LYS A 515 -20.01 5.78 2.88
N PRO A 516 -20.09 7.11 2.99
CA PRO A 516 -19.63 8.05 1.95
C PRO A 516 -18.16 7.98 1.55
N PHE A 517 -17.30 7.51 2.46
CA PHE A 517 -15.85 7.38 2.24
C PHE A 517 -15.45 5.96 1.76
N ASN A 518 -16.41 5.05 1.64
CA ASN A 518 -16.22 3.76 0.98
C ASN A 518 -16.60 3.87 -0.51
N HIS A 519 -16.15 2.90 -1.29
CA HIS A 519 -16.47 2.78 -2.72
C HIS A 519 -17.13 1.44 -3.06
N THR A 520 -17.86 0.87 -2.10
CA THR A 520 -18.72 -0.30 -2.31
C THR A 520 -20.13 0.15 -2.67
N PRO A 521 -20.65 -0.10 -3.89
CA PRO A 521 -21.97 0.39 -4.33
C PRO A 521 -23.12 -0.51 -3.83
N ASP A 522 -23.36 -0.52 -2.52
CA ASP A 522 -24.35 -1.39 -1.85
C ASP A 522 -25.74 -0.77 -1.67
N VAL A 523 -25.95 0.48 -2.09
CA VAL A 523 -27.26 1.15 -2.04
C VAL A 523 -27.69 1.59 -3.44
N THR A 524 -28.75 0.98 -3.97
CA THR A 524 -29.42 1.44 -5.21
C THR A 524 -30.37 2.59 -4.90
N LEU A 525 -30.12 3.75 -5.51
CA LEU A 525 -30.95 4.95 -5.39
C LEU A 525 -32.12 4.90 -6.36
N GLU A 526 -31.86 4.50 -7.61
CA GLU A 526 -32.84 4.51 -8.69
C GLU A 526 -32.45 3.53 -9.79
N THR A 527 -33.45 2.89 -10.41
CA THR A 527 -33.26 1.95 -11.52
C THR A 527 -34.04 2.44 -12.73
N LEU A 528 -33.36 2.52 -13.87
CA LEU A 528 -33.93 2.84 -15.16
C LEU A 528 -33.94 1.59 -16.04
N THR A 529 -35.02 1.38 -16.79
CA THR A 529 -35.15 0.31 -17.78
C THR A 529 -35.45 0.95 -19.13
N ILE A 530 -34.50 0.83 -20.06
CA ILE A 530 -34.48 1.61 -21.30
C ILE A 530 -34.57 0.64 -22.48
N PRO A 531 -35.64 0.67 -23.29
CA PRO A 531 -35.72 -0.12 -24.52
C PRO A 531 -34.68 0.38 -25.53
N LEU A 532 -33.91 -0.53 -26.10
CA LEU A 532 -32.92 -0.24 -27.12
C LEU A 532 -33.34 -0.83 -28.47
N ARG A 533 -33.04 -0.12 -29.56
CA ARG A 533 -33.17 -0.65 -30.92
C ARG A 533 -31.81 -1.10 -31.41
N LYS A 534 -31.79 -2.03 -32.34
CA LYS A 534 -30.58 -2.43 -33.06
C LYS A 534 -29.85 -1.21 -33.64
N GLY A 535 -28.55 -1.12 -33.40
CA GLY A 535 -27.66 -0.07 -33.88
C GLY A 535 -27.10 0.80 -32.76
N LYS A 536 -26.36 1.84 -33.17
CA LYS A 536 -25.77 2.84 -32.26
C LYS A 536 -26.82 3.87 -31.86
N GLN A 537 -26.87 4.21 -30.58
CA GLN A 537 -27.80 5.20 -30.05
C GLN A 537 -27.29 5.85 -28.76
N ASP A 538 -27.65 7.12 -28.58
CA ASP A 538 -27.40 7.91 -27.38
C ASP A 538 -28.60 7.76 -26.45
N ILE A 539 -28.37 7.36 -25.20
CA ILE A 539 -29.43 7.14 -24.21
C ILE A 539 -29.37 8.19 -23.11
N ASN A 540 -30.51 8.83 -22.84
CA ASN A 540 -30.63 9.74 -21.70
C ASN A 540 -30.93 8.95 -20.43
N LEU A 541 -30.28 9.33 -19.33
CA LEU A 541 -30.46 8.73 -18.01
C LEU A 541 -31.06 9.80 -17.06
N PRO A 542 -32.39 9.96 -17.04
CA PRO A 542 -33.06 11.03 -16.28
C PRO A 542 -33.26 10.65 -14.81
N PHE A 543 -32.17 10.39 -14.08
CA PHE A 543 -32.23 10.13 -12.65
C PHE A 543 -32.85 11.32 -11.90
N LYS A 544 -33.78 11.04 -10.98
CA LYS A 544 -34.49 12.03 -10.16
C LYS A 544 -34.03 12.05 -8.71
N SER A 545 -33.23 11.06 -8.33
CA SER A 545 -32.60 10.97 -7.01
C SER A 545 -31.79 12.22 -6.66
N GLN A 546 -31.55 12.41 -5.35
CA GLN A 546 -30.73 13.49 -4.82
C GLN A 546 -29.77 12.93 -3.77
N LEU A 547 -28.59 13.55 -3.67
CA LEU A 547 -27.61 13.23 -2.65
C LEU A 547 -27.73 14.18 -1.46
N SER A 548 -27.73 13.62 -0.25
CA SER A 548 -27.71 14.35 1.02
C SER A 548 -26.31 14.77 1.47
N GLU A 549 -25.27 14.17 0.90
CA GLU A 549 -23.87 14.40 1.25
C GLU A 549 -22.96 14.17 0.03
N PRO A 550 -21.78 14.84 -0.05
CA PRO A 550 -20.84 14.63 -1.14
C PRO A 550 -20.25 13.22 -1.10
N GLN A 551 -20.35 12.50 -2.21
CA GLN A 551 -19.81 11.15 -2.36
C GLN A 551 -19.70 10.75 -3.83
N TYR A 552 -19.07 9.60 -4.07
CA TYR A 552 -19.10 8.96 -5.37
C TYR A 552 -20.43 8.24 -5.60
N VAL A 553 -20.99 8.45 -6.80
CA VAL A 553 -22.08 7.62 -7.33
C VAL A 553 -21.55 6.71 -8.43
N PHE A 554 -22.27 5.61 -8.64
CA PHE A 554 -21.95 4.57 -9.59
C PHE A 554 -23.08 4.51 -10.62
N VAL A 555 -22.82 5.01 -11.82
CA VAL A 555 -23.74 4.87 -12.95
C VAL A 555 -23.55 3.48 -13.52
N THR A 556 -24.39 2.55 -13.09
CA THR A 556 -24.18 1.11 -13.20
C THR A 556 -24.99 0.53 -14.35
N PHE A 557 -24.32 0.06 -15.38
CA PHE A 557 -24.90 -0.63 -16.53
C PHE A 557 -24.93 -2.15 -16.25
N ILE A 558 -26.13 -2.72 -16.15
CA ILE A 558 -26.31 -4.15 -15.84
C ILE A 558 -26.01 -5.00 -17.07
N LYS A 559 -25.28 -6.10 -16.89
CA LYS A 559 -24.82 -7.01 -17.95
C LYS A 559 -25.92 -7.37 -18.96
N ASN A 560 -25.59 -7.29 -20.23
CA ASN A 560 -26.44 -7.72 -21.35
C ASN A 560 -25.55 -8.02 -22.55
N GLU A 561 -25.53 -9.29 -23.00
CA GLU A 561 -24.62 -9.78 -24.05
C GLU A 561 -24.87 -9.14 -25.42
N HIS A 562 -26.05 -8.56 -25.62
CA HIS A 562 -26.46 -7.88 -26.86
C HIS A 562 -26.11 -6.39 -26.89
N ILE A 563 -25.44 -5.88 -25.84
CA ILE A 563 -25.12 -4.46 -25.68
C ILE A 563 -23.61 -4.27 -25.61
N GLN A 564 -23.12 -3.25 -26.31
CA GLN A 564 -21.77 -2.73 -26.18
C GLN A 564 -21.81 -1.30 -25.63
N LEU A 565 -20.91 -0.98 -24.71
CA LEU A 565 -20.69 0.36 -24.19
C LEU A 565 -19.50 1.00 -24.88
N GLN A 566 -19.65 2.28 -25.22
CA GLN A 566 -18.55 3.10 -25.69
C GLN A 566 -17.74 3.63 -24.50
N TYR A 567 -16.41 3.56 -24.60
CA TYR A 567 -15.48 4.05 -23.59
C TYR A 567 -14.79 5.34 -24.04
N SER A 568 -14.04 5.96 -23.13
CA SER A 568 -13.28 7.19 -23.30
C SER A 568 -11.80 6.95 -23.04
N GLN A 569 -10.96 7.65 -23.82
CA GLN A 569 -9.53 7.75 -23.57
C GLN A 569 -9.19 8.81 -22.51
N LEU A 570 -10.11 9.73 -22.19
CA LEU A 570 -9.87 10.78 -21.22
C LEU A 570 -9.74 10.19 -19.81
N ARG A 571 -8.55 10.35 -19.23
CA ARG A 571 -8.27 10.05 -17.83
C ARG A 571 -8.26 11.35 -17.01
N VAL A 572 -8.85 11.32 -15.83
CA VAL A 572 -8.91 12.45 -14.90
C VAL A 572 -8.70 11.92 -13.49
N THR A 573 -7.92 12.64 -12.67
CA THR A 573 -7.74 12.31 -11.25
C THR A 573 -9.09 12.10 -10.55
N GLY A 574 -9.20 11.06 -9.73
CA GLY A 574 -10.42 10.77 -8.99
C GLY A 574 -11.61 10.31 -9.84
N VAL A 575 -11.43 9.91 -11.11
CA VAL A 575 -12.51 9.40 -11.98
C VAL A 575 -12.06 8.11 -12.67
N LEU A 576 -12.80 7.02 -12.43
CA LEU A 576 -12.50 5.70 -13.00
C LEU A 576 -13.79 4.88 -13.20
N SER A 577 -13.71 3.83 -14.01
CA SER A 577 -14.76 2.82 -14.12
C SER A 577 -14.43 1.57 -13.31
N VAL A 578 -15.47 0.88 -12.84
CA VAL A 578 -15.38 -0.38 -12.10
C VAL A 578 -16.31 -1.42 -12.68
N PHE A 579 -15.99 -2.69 -12.46
CA PHE A 579 -16.66 -3.81 -13.09
C PHE A 579 -17.00 -4.88 -12.07
N ASN A 580 -18.21 -5.43 -12.17
CA ASN A 580 -18.61 -6.59 -11.41
C ASN A 580 -18.24 -7.86 -12.19
N LYS A 581 -17.00 -8.33 -11.99
CA LYS A 581 -16.44 -9.50 -12.67
C LYS A 581 -16.18 -10.66 -11.73
N ILE A 582 -16.24 -11.85 -12.30
CA ILE A 582 -15.72 -13.07 -11.70
C ILE A 582 -14.21 -13.11 -11.93
N ASN A 583 -13.43 -13.05 -10.84
CA ASN A 583 -11.98 -13.20 -10.83
C ASN A 583 -11.59 -14.31 -9.83
N PRO A 584 -11.16 -15.50 -10.28
CA PRO A 584 -10.81 -16.62 -9.42
C PRO A 584 -9.66 -16.39 -8.42
N ALA A 585 -8.91 -15.28 -8.53
CA ALA A 585 -7.83 -14.94 -7.62
C ALA A 585 -8.28 -14.11 -6.40
N VAL A 586 -9.35 -13.33 -6.54
CA VAL A 586 -9.75 -12.30 -5.55
C VAL A 586 -11.27 -12.09 -5.44
N SER A 587 -12.02 -12.21 -6.54
CA SER A 587 -13.47 -12.01 -6.63
C SER A 587 -14.13 -13.24 -7.26
N ASN A 588 -14.04 -14.40 -6.58
CA ASN A 588 -14.35 -15.71 -7.16
C ASN A 588 -15.75 -15.82 -7.78
N TYR A 589 -16.69 -14.97 -7.38
CA TYR A 589 -18.07 -14.97 -7.86
C TYR A 589 -18.61 -13.57 -8.18
N GLY A 590 -17.79 -12.52 -8.21
CA GLY A 590 -18.26 -11.13 -8.33
C GLY A 590 -18.92 -10.59 -7.06
N LYS A 591 -19.09 -11.42 -6.04
CA LYS A 591 -19.73 -11.13 -4.76
C LYS A 591 -19.10 -12.02 -3.70
N GLN A 592 -18.91 -11.49 -2.50
CA GLN A 592 -18.68 -12.32 -1.32
C GLN A 592 -19.99 -12.51 -0.57
N GLU A 593 -20.24 -13.74 -0.14
CA GLU A 593 -21.41 -14.12 0.63
C GLU A 593 -21.00 -15.27 1.55
N PRO A 594 -20.89 -15.02 2.87
CA PRO A 594 -20.53 -16.07 3.81
C PRO A 594 -21.68 -17.09 3.92
N SER A 595 -21.33 -18.37 3.91
CA SER A 595 -22.28 -19.48 4.05
C SER A 595 -22.78 -19.68 5.47
N GLU A 596 -22.04 -19.15 6.45
CA GLU A 596 -22.32 -19.18 7.88
C GLU A 596 -22.11 -17.78 8.47
N ASP A 597 -22.64 -17.52 9.66
CA ASP A 597 -22.39 -16.27 10.38
C ASP A 597 -20.97 -16.26 10.98
N ILE A 598 -20.00 -15.93 10.13
CA ILE A 598 -18.60 -15.72 10.50
C ILE A 598 -18.29 -14.25 10.81
N GLY A 599 -19.31 -13.39 10.93
CA GLY A 599 -19.14 -11.97 11.24
C GLY A 599 -18.50 -11.14 10.13
N VAL A 600 -18.81 -11.44 8.87
CA VAL A 600 -18.39 -10.68 7.68
C VAL A 600 -19.60 -10.28 6.84
N ASP A 601 -19.50 -9.16 6.14
CA ASP A 601 -20.61 -8.63 5.34
C ASP A 601 -20.75 -9.28 3.97
N THR A 602 -21.99 -9.44 3.51
CA THR A 602 -22.30 -9.75 2.10
C THR A 602 -22.25 -8.48 1.25
N PHE A 603 -21.44 -8.47 0.18
CA PHE A 603 -21.43 -7.39 -0.82
C PHE A 603 -20.79 -7.80 -2.15
N GLU A 604 -21.07 -7.02 -3.19
CA GLU A 604 -20.51 -7.20 -4.53
C GLU A 604 -19.13 -6.55 -4.68
N PHE A 605 -18.24 -7.21 -5.41
CA PHE A 605 -16.97 -6.62 -5.82
C PHE A 605 -17.14 -5.83 -7.12
N TRP A 606 -16.66 -4.60 -7.11
CA TRP A 606 -16.66 -3.65 -8.21
C TRP A 606 -15.23 -3.16 -8.39
N CYS A 607 -14.47 -3.90 -9.17
CA CYS A 607 -13.04 -3.72 -9.34
C CYS A 607 -12.72 -2.99 -10.66
N PRO A 608 -11.75 -2.07 -10.68
CA PRO A 608 -11.28 -1.44 -11.91
C PRO A 608 -10.50 -2.43 -12.78
N GLU A 609 -10.34 -2.08 -14.05
CA GLU A 609 -9.39 -2.74 -14.94
C GLU A 609 -8.01 -2.09 -14.85
N ARG A 610 -6.96 -2.90 -14.90
CA ARG A 610 -5.59 -2.38 -14.95
C ARG A 610 -5.33 -1.71 -16.29
N ARG A 611 -4.49 -0.68 -16.29
CA ARG A 611 -4.01 -0.08 -17.53
C ARG A 611 -3.21 -1.10 -18.35
N PRO A 612 -3.31 -1.07 -19.70
CA PRO A 612 -4.02 -0.06 -20.51
C PRO A 612 -5.54 -0.24 -20.61
N ALA A 613 -6.13 -1.34 -20.12
CA ALA A 613 -7.56 -1.64 -20.25
C ALA A 613 -8.48 -0.81 -19.32
N GLY A 614 -7.92 -0.13 -18.31
CA GLY A 614 -8.61 0.78 -17.40
C GLY A 614 -9.12 2.07 -18.06
N HIS A 615 -10.16 1.96 -18.88
CA HIS A 615 -10.82 3.10 -19.54
C HIS A 615 -12.04 3.60 -18.76
N ASN A 616 -12.36 4.88 -18.88
CA ASN A 616 -13.63 5.43 -18.41
C ASN A 616 -14.78 5.09 -19.37
N ILE A 617 -16.00 4.91 -18.88
CA ILE A 617 -17.19 4.77 -19.73
C ILE A 617 -17.52 6.16 -20.31
N ALA A 618 -17.77 6.24 -21.62
CA ALA A 618 -18.11 7.50 -22.26
C ALA A 618 -19.47 8.00 -21.79
N LEU A 619 -19.53 9.24 -21.33
CA LEU A 619 -20.71 9.88 -20.76
C LEU A 619 -20.71 11.38 -21.05
N ARG A 620 -21.86 11.93 -21.40
CA ARG A 620 -22.11 13.37 -21.39
C ARG A 620 -22.84 13.76 -20.10
N ILE A 621 -22.43 14.85 -19.48
CA ILE A 621 -22.89 15.35 -18.17
C ILE A 621 -23.34 16.79 -18.35
N GLN A 622 -24.64 17.03 -18.50
CA GLN A 622 -25.17 18.27 -19.06
C GLN A 622 -24.84 19.55 -18.26
N THR A 623 -24.87 19.49 -16.93
CA THR A 623 -24.56 20.65 -16.06
C THR A 623 -23.09 20.75 -15.69
N GLY A 624 -22.30 19.71 -16.00
CA GLY A 624 -20.92 19.57 -15.57
C GLY A 624 -20.73 19.31 -14.08
N ILE A 625 -19.65 18.62 -13.71
CA ILE A 625 -19.23 18.46 -12.31
C ILE A 625 -18.07 19.43 -12.03
N ARG A 626 -18.23 20.25 -10.98
CA ARG A 626 -17.31 21.34 -10.59
C ARG A 626 -16.63 21.06 -9.24
N LEU A 627 -15.86 19.97 -9.19
CA LEU A 627 -15.16 19.53 -7.98
C LEU A 627 -13.63 19.63 -8.08
N PHE A 628 -13.12 20.32 -9.10
CA PHE A 628 -11.69 20.39 -9.43
C PHE A 628 -11.10 21.80 -9.23
N SER A 629 -11.66 22.53 -8.27
CA SER A 629 -11.36 23.95 -8.04
C SER A 629 -9.94 24.18 -7.48
N PRO A 630 -9.30 25.33 -7.77
CA PRO A 630 -8.06 25.76 -7.14
C PRO A 630 -8.03 25.65 -5.62
N THR A 631 -9.18 25.79 -4.93
CA THR A 631 -9.25 25.71 -3.47
C THR A 631 -8.89 24.34 -2.89
N ASN A 632 -8.93 23.29 -3.71
CA ASN A 632 -8.59 21.93 -3.26
C ASN A 632 -7.13 21.80 -2.83
N VAL A 633 -6.21 22.58 -3.40
CA VAL A 633 -4.77 22.53 -3.09
C VAL A 633 -4.40 22.93 -1.65
N ARG A 634 -5.38 23.37 -0.86
CA ARG A 634 -5.20 23.77 0.53
C ARG A 634 -6.23 23.18 1.48
N ASN A 635 -7.02 22.20 1.03
CA ASN A 635 -8.09 21.60 1.82
C ASN A 635 -7.59 20.58 2.86
N GLY A 636 -6.29 20.28 2.87
CA GLY A 636 -5.65 19.36 3.81
C GLY A 636 -5.82 17.87 3.48
N ILE A 637 -6.26 17.52 2.27
CA ILE A 637 -6.41 16.14 1.79
C ILE A 637 -5.61 15.95 0.49
N GLN A 638 -4.64 15.04 0.52
CA GLN A 638 -3.63 14.87 -0.55
C GLN A 638 -3.94 13.68 -1.48
N ARG A 639 -5.22 13.33 -1.68
CA ARG A 639 -5.67 12.22 -2.53
C ARG A 639 -7.19 12.24 -2.76
N PRO A 640 -7.72 11.53 -3.77
CA PRO A 640 -9.16 11.33 -3.86
C PRO A 640 -9.65 10.50 -2.65
N THR A 641 -10.81 10.86 -2.13
CA THR A 641 -11.49 10.18 -1.02
C THR A 641 -12.98 10.01 -1.34
N ASN A 642 -13.86 10.83 -0.76
CA ASN A 642 -15.25 10.98 -1.21
C ASN A 642 -15.40 12.02 -2.33
N GLN A 643 -14.32 12.74 -2.66
CA GLN A 643 -14.18 13.69 -3.75
C GLN A 643 -12.75 13.63 -4.32
N PRO A 644 -12.44 14.24 -5.49
CA PRO A 644 -11.10 14.18 -6.09
C PRO A 644 -9.99 14.88 -5.28
N ASN A 645 -10.31 15.94 -4.53
CA ASN A 645 -9.36 16.74 -3.74
C ASN A 645 -8.12 17.22 -4.52
N ALA A 646 -8.31 17.61 -5.78
CA ALA A 646 -7.25 18.17 -6.60
C ALA A 646 -7.76 19.39 -7.36
N TRP A 647 -6.89 20.38 -7.58
CA TRP A 647 -7.09 21.30 -8.69
C TRP A 647 -6.73 20.57 -9.97
N VAL A 648 -7.58 20.69 -10.99
CA VAL A 648 -7.32 20.16 -12.32
C VAL A 648 -7.54 21.26 -13.33
N ALA A 649 -6.56 21.49 -14.20
CA ALA A 649 -6.67 22.46 -15.27
C ALA A 649 -7.56 21.94 -16.41
N LYS A 650 -8.09 22.83 -17.25
CA LYS A 650 -8.80 22.38 -18.46
C LYS A 650 -7.91 21.50 -19.33
N ALA A 651 -8.53 20.53 -20.00
CA ALA A 651 -7.84 19.60 -20.87
C ALA A 651 -7.05 20.33 -21.98
N ASP A 652 -7.63 21.39 -22.55
CA ASP A 652 -7.06 22.21 -23.62
C ASP A 652 -6.16 23.36 -23.14
N ASP A 653 -5.96 23.52 -21.82
CA ASP A 653 -5.03 24.53 -21.29
C ASP A 653 -3.58 24.14 -21.60
N VAL A 654 -2.93 24.91 -22.48
CA VAL A 654 -1.55 24.66 -22.93
C VAL A 654 -0.49 25.14 -21.94
N ASN A 655 -0.85 26.02 -21.00
CA ASN A 655 0.07 26.50 -19.97
C ASN A 655 -0.67 26.62 -18.62
N PRO A 656 -1.04 25.48 -18.01
CA PRO A 656 -1.71 25.48 -16.71
C PRO A 656 -0.90 26.20 -15.64
N THR A 657 -1.51 27.20 -15.02
CA THR A 657 -0.91 27.91 -13.89
C THR A 657 -1.84 28.00 -12.70
N LEU A 658 -1.25 27.98 -11.52
CA LEU A 658 -1.90 28.28 -10.26
C LEU A 658 -1.07 29.31 -9.49
N THR A 659 -1.71 30.44 -9.16
CA THR A 659 -1.09 31.55 -8.46
C THR A 659 -1.66 31.71 -7.06
N LEU A 660 -0.76 31.83 -6.10
CA LEU A 660 -1.01 32.21 -4.71
C LEU A 660 -0.63 33.68 -4.57
N SER A 661 -1.55 34.54 -4.16
CA SER A 661 -1.28 35.96 -3.92
C SER A 661 -1.58 36.34 -2.47
N TRP A 662 -0.65 37.03 -1.83
CA TRP A 662 -0.82 37.55 -0.47
C TRP A 662 -0.99 39.07 -0.48
N PRO A 663 -1.75 39.65 0.46
CA PRO A 663 -1.92 41.09 0.55
C PRO A 663 -0.64 41.84 0.92
N THR A 664 0.30 41.15 1.58
CA THR A 664 1.61 41.65 1.98
C THR A 664 2.70 40.70 1.49
N ARG A 665 3.92 41.21 1.27
CA ARG A 665 5.06 40.36 0.92
C ARG A 665 5.30 39.33 2.02
N GLN A 666 5.45 38.08 1.61
CA GLN A 666 5.79 36.96 2.45
C GLN A 666 7.28 36.65 2.31
N LYS A 667 7.89 36.21 3.41
CA LYS A 667 9.22 35.62 3.42
C LYS A 667 9.04 34.11 3.35
N ILE A 668 9.46 33.44 2.28
CA ILE A 668 9.23 32.00 2.06
C ILE A 668 10.58 31.29 1.92
N ASN A 669 10.81 30.22 2.67
CA ASN A 669 12.03 29.40 2.55
C ASN A 669 11.76 27.96 2.13
N ARG A 670 10.50 27.51 2.23
CA ARG A 670 10.10 26.17 1.84
C ARG A 670 8.76 26.19 1.13
N VAL A 671 8.70 25.50 -0.01
CA VAL A 671 7.46 25.25 -0.76
C VAL A 671 7.33 23.75 -0.95
N GLU A 672 6.16 23.21 -0.62
CA GLU A 672 5.85 21.80 -0.81
C GLU A 672 4.71 21.64 -1.80
N LEU A 673 4.88 20.69 -2.72
CA LEU A 673 3.91 20.35 -3.76
C LEU A 673 3.56 18.86 -3.64
N ARG A 674 2.27 18.54 -3.77
CA ARG A 674 1.77 17.16 -3.82
C ARG A 674 1.07 16.89 -5.14
N PHE A 675 1.50 15.83 -5.83
CA PHE A 675 1.02 15.39 -7.13
C PHE A 675 0.27 14.07 -7.03
N ASP A 676 -0.62 13.81 -7.97
CA ASP A 676 -1.31 12.52 -8.08
C ASP A 676 -0.42 11.50 -8.80
N THR A 677 0.05 10.48 -8.08
CA THR A 677 0.77 9.33 -8.65
C THR A 677 -0.13 8.10 -8.80
N ASP A 678 -1.45 8.31 -8.82
CA ASP A 678 -2.47 7.29 -8.88
C ASP A 678 -2.47 6.37 -7.65
N PHE A 679 -3.08 6.85 -6.57
CA PHE A 679 -3.25 6.09 -5.32
C PHE A 679 -4.18 4.87 -5.47
N ASP A 680 -4.85 4.65 -6.60
CA ASP A 680 -5.66 3.45 -6.82
C ASP A 680 -4.80 2.27 -7.31
N HIS A 681 -3.66 2.56 -7.95
CA HIS A 681 -2.80 1.55 -8.56
C HIS A 681 -1.80 0.96 -7.54
N PRO A 682 -1.69 -0.38 -7.40
CA PRO A 682 -1.02 -1.06 -6.27
C PRO A 682 0.52 -1.11 -6.33
N LEU A 683 1.15 -0.81 -7.47
CA LEU A 683 2.62 -0.75 -7.64
C LEU A 683 3.41 -1.96 -7.13
N GLU A 684 3.05 -3.16 -7.57
CA GLU A 684 3.79 -4.39 -7.22
C GLU A 684 5.29 -4.26 -7.55
N THR A 685 6.14 -4.75 -6.64
CA THR A 685 7.60 -4.62 -6.75
C THR A 685 8.27 -5.72 -7.56
N VAL A 686 7.58 -6.83 -7.81
CA VAL A 686 8.09 -7.99 -8.56
C VAL A 686 6.98 -8.66 -9.37
N ILE A 687 7.37 -9.34 -10.46
CA ILE A 687 6.51 -10.15 -11.36
C ILE A 687 5.47 -9.35 -12.15
N MET A 688 4.61 -8.58 -11.48
CA MET A 688 3.57 -7.78 -12.12
C MET A 688 4.15 -6.45 -12.58
N THR A 689 4.46 -6.37 -13.87
CA THR A 689 5.00 -5.16 -14.52
C THR A 689 3.92 -4.13 -14.77
N HIS A 690 4.34 -2.88 -14.95
CA HIS A 690 3.45 -1.75 -15.21
C HIS A 690 3.67 -1.19 -16.62
N PRO A 691 2.63 -0.73 -17.32
CA PRO A 691 2.79 -0.16 -18.66
C PRO A 691 3.50 1.20 -18.65
N GLU A 692 3.61 1.83 -17.48
CA GLU A 692 4.13 3.18 -17.28
C GLU A 692 5.28 3.14 -16.27
N THR A 693 6.26 4.04 -16.42
CA THR A 693 7.30 4.29 -15.40
C THR A 693 6.99 5.49 -14.52
N VAL A 694 5.96 6.26 -14.86
CA VAL A 694 5.47 7.42 -14.11
C VAL A 694 3.95 7.38 -14.12
N GLY A 695 3.31 7.58 -12.97
CA GLY A 695 1.84 7.60 -12.87
C GLY A 695 1.21 8.61 -13.85
N PRO A 696 0.07 8.29 -14.47
CA PRO A 696 -0.50 9.07 -15.58
C PRO A 696 -0.93 10.48 -15.20
N PHE A 697 -1.26 10.71 -13.92
CA PHE A 697 -1.68 12.02 -13.40
C PHE A 697 -0.52 12.86 -12.87
N CYS A 698 0.68 12.29 -12.79
CA CYS A 698 1.84 12.93 -12.19
C CYS A 698 2.43 13.96 -13.15
N VAL A 699 2.48 15.22 -12.72
CA VAL A 699 3.12 16.30 -13.50
C VAL A 699 4.63 16.11 -13.47
N GLN A 700 5.23 15.88 -14.64
CA GLN A 700 6.65 15.57 -14.77
C GLN A 700 7.55 16.81 -14.85
N GLU A 701 7.01 17.97 -15.21
CA GLU A 701 7.78 19.21 -15.27
C GLU A 701 6.96 20.38 -14.73
N TYR A 702 7.57 21.18 -13.85
CA TYR A 702 6.93 22.37 -13.31
C TYR A 702 7.93 23.48 -13.00
N VAL A 703 7.44 24.71 -13.01
CA VAL A 703 8.24 25.91 -12.77
C VAL A 703 7.55 26.75 -11.70
N VAL A 704 8.32 27.26 -10.74
CA VAL A 704 7.81 28.20 -9.73
C VAL A 704 8.40 29.58 -10.01
N CYS A 705 7.54 30.60 -10.07
CA CYS A 705 7.89 31.99 -10.33
C CYS A 705 7.42 32.91 -9.19
N ASN A 706 8.14 34.01 -8.96
CA ASN A 706 7.77 35.05 -7.98
C ASN A 706 6.79 36.11 -8.55
N ASP A 707 6.49 37.15 -7.78
CA ASP A 707 5.65 38.29 -8.18
C ASP A 707 6.22 39.13 -9.33
N GLN A 708 7.50 39.00 -9.68
CA GLN A 708 8.10 39.58 -10.89
C GLN A 708 8.05 38.63 -12.10
N GLN A 709 7.44 37.44 -11.96
CA GLN A 709 7.48 36.36 -12.96
C GLN A 709 8.89 35.82 -13.23
N GLU A 710 9.83 36.05 -12.31
CA GLU A 710 11.16 35.46 -12.39
C GLU A 710 11.08 34.01 -11.92
N ARG A 711 11.70 33.11 -12.68
CA ARG A 711 11.80 31.70 -12.33
C ARG A 711 12.73 31.51 -11.15
N ILE A 712 12.17 31.09 -10.02
CA ILE A 712 12.91 30.81 -8.78
C ILE A 712 13.19 29.31 -8.58
N TYR A 713 12.44 28.44 -9.24
CA TYR A 713 12.66 26.99 -9.21
C TYR A 713 12.17 26.32 -10.49
N HIS A 714 12.80 25.23 -10.90
CA HIS A 714 12.42 24.42 -12.06
C HIS A 714 12.70 22.96 -11.77
N GLN A 715 11.67 22.12 -11.84
CA GLN A 715 11.79 20.67 -11.82
C GLN A 715 11.56 20.11 -13.21
N THR A 716 12.43 19.19 -13.62
CA THR A 716 12.22 18.28 -14.76
C THR A 716 12.19 16.84 -14.25
N HIS A 717 11.52 15.95 -14.99
CA HIS A 717 11.45 14.50 -14.72
C HIS A 717 10.89 14.12 -13.33
N ASN A 718 9.94 14.89 -12.83
CA ASN A 718 9.23 14.52 -11.61
C ASN A 718 8.42 13.24 -11.80
N HIS A 719 8.60 12.30 -10.89
CA HIS A 719 7.84 11.05 -10.78
C HIS A 719 7.40 10.79 -9.34
N GLN A 720 7.62 11.76 -8.45
CA GLN A 720 7.38 11.67 -7.03
C GLN A 720 6.05 12.35 -6.68
N THR A 721 5.33 11.75 -5.74
CA THR A 721 4.10 12.30 -5.15
C THR A 721 4.37 13.59 -4.40
N SER A 722 5.51 13.65 -3.70
CA SER A 722 5.87 14.74 -2.79
C SER A 722 7.17 15.40 -3.23
N ASN A 723 7.13 16.70 -3.50
CA ASN A 723 8.31 17.51 -3.75
C ASN A 723 8.42 18.66 -2.75
N THR A 724 9.57 18.76 -2.09
CA THR A 724 9.89 19.83 -1.16
C THR A 724 11.01 20.69 -1.74
N ILE A 725 10.70 21.94 -2.03
CA ILE A 725 11.65 22.95 -2.47
C ILE A 725 12.12 23.70 -1.23
N ARG A 726 13.43 23.68 -0.98
CA ARG A 726 14.07 24.49 0.07
C ARG A 726 14.95 25.54 -0.59
N PHE A 727 14.78 26.79 -0.19
CA PHE A 727 15.59 27.91 -0.66
C PHE A 727 16.71 28.19 0.34
N ASP A 728 17.96 28.27 -0.13
CA ASP A 728 19.11 28.60 0.72
C ASP A 728 18.96 29.97 1.40
N GLN A 729 18.32 30.90 0.70
CA GLN A 729 17.92 32.20 1.23
C GLN A 729 16.41 32.37 1.04
N PRO A 730 15.68 32.83 2.07
CA PRO A 730 14.24 33.04 1.95
C PRO A 730 13.94 34.07 0.84
N ILE A 731 13.00 33.73 -0.03
CA ILE A 731 12.50 34.66 -1.05
C ILE A 731 11.51 35.63 -0.42
N GLU A 732 11.50 36.88 -0.87
CA GLU A 732 10.51 37.87 -0.49
C GLU A 732 9.58 38.17 -1.66
N THR A 733 8.33 37.75 -1.56
CA THR A 733 7.40 37.88 -2.69
C THR A 733 5.96 38.08 -2.23
N SER A 734 5.18 38.80 -3.03
CA SER A 734 3.74 38.95 -2.82
C SER A 734 2.91 37.88 -3.54
N SER A 735 3.52 37.04 -4.38
CA SER A 735 2.85 35.93 -5.03
C SER A 735 3.78 34.82 -5.50
N LEU A 736 3.30 33.60 -5.55
CA LEU A 736 3.95 32.48 -6.23
C LEU A 736 3.05 31.97 -7.37
N THR A 737 3.60 31.85 -8.57
CA THR A 737 2.92 31.19 -9.70
C THR A 737 3.60 29.86 -9.99
N ILE A 738 2.83 28.78 -9.96
CA ILE A 738 3.29 27.43 -10.31
C ILE A 738 2.77 27.11 -11.71
N HIS A 739 3.68 26.92 -12.65
CA HIS A 739 3.39 26.47 -14.00
C HIS A 739 3.55 24.96 -14.06
N LEU A 740 2.48 24.25 -14.43
CA LEU A 740 2.52 22.81 -14.67
C LEU A 740 2.67 22.57 -16.17
N LYS A 741 3.75 21.90 -16.58
CA LYS A 741 3.97 21.56 -17.99
C LYS A 741 3.45 20.15 -18.26
N LYS A 742 2.69 20.02 -19.35
CA LYS A 742 2.16 18.74 -19.81
C LYS A 742 3.21 18.01 -20.63
N SER A 743 3.41 16.72 -20.33
CA SER A 743 4.23 15.83 -21.16
C SER A 743 3.44 15.25 -22.35
N THR A 744 2.12 15.25 -22.28
CA THR A 744 1.21 14.72 -23.31
C THR A 744 0.16 15.76 -23.73
N SER A 745 -0.28 15.68 -24.98
CA SER A 745 -1.26 16.59 -25.58
C SER A 745 -2.65 15.96 -25.66
N PRO A 746 -3.75 16.75 -25.64
CA PRO A 746 -5.11 16.23 -25.82
C PRO A 746 -5.22 15.35 -27.07
N GLY A 747 -5.87 14.19 -26.94
CA GLY A 747 -6.05 13.22 -28.03
C GLY A 747 -4.95 12.16 -28.15
N GLN A 748 -3.89 12.22 -27.33
CA GLN A 748 -2.98 11.09 -27.14
C GLN A 748 -3.58 10.06 -26.17
N ALA A 749 -3.28 8.78 -26.36
CA ALA A 749 -3.86 7.67 -25.58
C ALA A 749 -3.58 7.74 -24.06
N ASP A 750 -2.50 8.42 -23.66
CA ASP A 750 -2.10 8.60 -22.26
C ASP A 750 -2.25 10.05 -21.78
N PHE A 751 -3.13 10.82 -22.42
CA PHE A 751 -3.40 12.19 -22.02
C PHE A 751 -4.18 12.23 -20.70
N ALA A 752 -3.66 12.98 -19.74
CA ALA A 752 -4.36 13.41 -18.53
C ALA A 752 -4.21 14.93 -18.35
N PRO A 753 -5.28 15.65 -17.94
CA PRO A 753 -5.15 17.06 -17.58
C PRO A 753 -4.20 17.25 -16.40
N ALA A 754 -3.43 18.35 -16.40
CA ALA A 754 -2.52 18.67 -15.32
C ALA A 754 -3.29 18.86 -14.01
N SER A 755 -2.79 18.26 -12.93
CA SER A 755 -3.44 18.29 -11.62
C SER A 755 -2.43 18.53 -10.51
N LEU A 756 -2.93 19.08 -9.41
CA LEU A 756 -2.15 19.32 -8.19
C LEU A 756 -3.07 19.14 -6.97
N MET A 757 -2.60 18.37 -5.99
CA MET A 757 -3.38 18.01 -4.80
C MET A 757 -3.13 18.93 -3.62
N GLU A 758 -1.90 19.44 -3.47
CA GLU A 758 -1.57 20.32 -2.35
C GLU A 758 -0.44 21.29 -2.68
N ILE A 759 -0.50 22.49 -2.11
CA ILE A 759 0.60 23.44 -2.03
C ILE A 759 0.72 23.94 -0.59
N ARG A 760 1.91 23.87 -0.01
CA ARG A 760 2.19 24.48 1.29
C ARG A 760 3.41 25.38 1.21
N CYS A 761 3.33 26.54 1.87
CA CYS A 761 4.40 27.54 1.85
C CYS A 761 4.77 27.92 3.29
N TYR A 762 6.06 27.89 3.62
CA TYR A 762 6.53 28.11 4.99
C TYR A 762 7.61 29.19 5.07
N ARG A 763 7.74 29.77 6.27
CA ARG A 763 8.73 30.81 6.60
C ARG A 763 10.01 30.26 7.26
N GLU A 764 9.97 29.03 7.80
CA GLU A 764 10.80 28.45 8.91
C GLU A 764 11.84 29.40 9.52
#